data_AF-F0Z699-F1
#
_entry.id   AF-F0Z699-F1
#
_cell.length_a   1.000
_cell.length_b   1.000
_cell.length_c   1.000
_cell.angle_alpha   90.00
_cell.angle_beta   90.00
_cell.angle_gamma   90.00
#
_symmetry.space_group_name_H-M   'P 1'
#
loop_
_entity.id
_entity.type
_entity.pdbx_description
1 polymer ?
#
loop_
_entity_poly.entity_id
_entity_poly.type
_entity_poly.pdbx_seq_one_letter_code
_entity_poly.pdbx_strand_id
1 'polypeptide(L)'
;MNNNNNIYNHTHNLESITKTDIDNNNKNEKLFFSVWRNKYLLNEIQRHHRLYNENKKININNSMDQLRYHPHRRYATEIIINVGEPLEPHGQLIPYGTTKLKFFDRFNKPIQAGDIPTTVTFLEFSTTNNYSHRFDIKSVVPPSVTELHLGINQEISPNTLPPSLTSLKMEIDQDIPIGTFPQPLTTLYQNKFNRTITPGSFGSIVNLSLESFNQPLKAGDLPITCKYLYLDSYNQPLQPNILPPELKELELLRFNHPLSYGVLPESITDLNMNYFNHPLSYGVLPDSITNLGMDDFDHPLSNSLSALHSLKTLFLGSFNQEISIQTFPHSIEKLSFYKFNQVIKPNVLPPSITGLFLYAYNHPLSDGVLPESITNLRMNHLNHPLSNSLSTLHSFKTLHLERFNQVIEQNELPSITQLNLLTFNHPLSDGVLPESITFITMKDFNHPLSNYLSTLHSLKTLLLQSFNQVIKPNELPESITLLRMNSFNHPLSNSLSTLHSLKTLILHAYNHPLEPQVIPPNVEHLELTSYNCNLGKHLFPNTLQHFVISKYSNELLENDLPSSITELNIESNYTSNPIRFQINSIPPSVKKLILPIDHSQPLQVGTIPNSVVDLELPRHYSHPLQVGTIPNSVTHLTLPKVFSPLQVGVLPESLTKLTFRRGFDQPIDPATIPQSVTQISLHYDYKHPIPNSLINIIKKFL
;
A
#
# COMPACT_ATOMS: atom_id res chain seq x y z
N MET A 1 14.78 18.83 -71.84
CA MET A 1 14.14 17.50 -71.96
C MET A 1 13.58 17.16 -70.59
N ASN A 2 12.26 16.92 -70.55
CA ASN A 2 11.33 16.74 -69.42
C ASN A 2 11.93 16.28 -68.08
N ASN A 3 11.78 17.03 -66.98
CA ASN A 3 10.61 17.13 -66.07
C ASN A 3 10.17 15.79 -65.45
N ASN A 4 10.44 15.57 -64.16
CA ASN A 4 9.44 15.74 -63.09
C ASN A 4 9.98 15.43 -61.69
N ASN A 5 9.72 16.38 -60.78
CA ASN A 5 9.67 16.22 -59.33
C ASN A 5 8.65 15.14 -58.92
N ASN A 6 8.86 14.49 -57.76
CA ASN A 6 7.85 14.52 -56.68
C ASN A 6 8.37 13.92 -55.37
N ILE A 7 8.39 14.79 -54.36
CA ILE A 7 8.21 14.51 -52.93
C ILE A 7 6.90 13.74 -52.73
N TYR A 8 6.81 12.75 -51.83
CA TYR A 8 5.64 12.52 -50.95
C TYR A 8 5.84 11.37 -49.93
N ASN A 9 5.64 11.73 -48.66
CA ASN A 9 4.99 10.99 -47.56
C ASN A 9 5.47 9.59 -47.12
N HIS A 10 6.15 9.57 -45.96
CA HIS A 10 6.04 8.47 -45.00
C HIS A 10 4.71 8.59 -44.22
N THR A 11 3.62 8.12 -44.83
CA THR A 11 2.46 7.61 -44.12
C THR A 11 2.52 6.09 -44.16
N HIS A 12 2.21 5.47 -43.02
CA HIS A 12 2.04 4.03 -42.79
C HIS A 12 1.95 3.15 -44.04
N ASN A 13 2.88 2.20 -44.16
CA ASN A 13 2.58 0.90 -44.74
C ASN A 13 3.38 -0.18 -44.01
N LEU A 14 2.64 -1.01 -43.27
CA LEU A 14 2.99 -2.42 -43.12
C LEU A 14 3.23 -3.01 -44.52
N GLU A 15 4.11 -4.02 -44.55
CA GLU A 15 4.36 -4.95 -45.66
C GLU A 15 5.58 -4.66 -46.56
N SER A 16 6.68 -5.32 -46.21
CA SER A 16 7.26 -6.31 -47.13
C SER A 16 7.70 -7.53 -46.33
N ILE A 17 6.73 -8.35 -45.88
CA ILE A 17 7.04 -9.67 -45.34
C ILE A 17 7.44 -10.54 -46.54
N THR A 18 8.69 -10.97 -46.61
CA THR A 18 9.16 -11.80 -47.72
C THR A 18 8.54 -13.21 -47.62
N LYS A 19 8.44 -13.94 -48.74
CA LYS A 19 7.96 -15.34 -48.75
C LYS A 19 8.76 -16.23 -47.78
N THR A 20 10.05 -15.92 -47.63
CA THR A 20 10.96 -16.48 -46.63
C THR A 20 10.58 -16.18 -45.19
N ASP A 21 10.07 -14.97 -44.89
CA ASP A 21 9.60 -14.61 -43.54
C ASP A 21 8.27 -15.30 -43.19
N ILE A 22 7.37 -15.46 -44.18
CA ILE A 22 6.12 -16.23 -44.02
C ILE A 22 6.43 -17.72 -43.80
N ASP A 23 7.36 -18.29 -44.57
CA ASP A 23 7.77 -19.69 -44.42
C ASP A 23 8.52 -19.94 -43.10
N ASN A 24 9.32 -18.97 -42.63
CA ASN A 24 9.98 -19.03 -41.34
C ASN A 24 8.99 -18.88 -40.17
N ASN A 25 8.01 -17.98 -40.26
CA ASN A 25 6.94 -17.89 -39.27
C ASN A 25 6.09 -19.15 -39.22
N ASN A 26 5.71 -19.71 -40.37
CA ASN A 26 5.00 -20.99 -40.43
C ASN A 26 5.82 -22.15 -39.83
N LYS A 27 7.14 -22.16 -40.04
CA LYS A 27 8.04 -23.14 -39.40
C LYS A 27 8.14 -22.93 -37.89
N ASN A 28 8.24 -21.68 -37.44
CA ASN A 28 8.31 -21.34 -36.01
C ASN A 28 6.99 -21.66 -35.29
N GLU A 29 5.84 -21.41 -35.90
CA GLU A 29 4.54 -21.81 -35.37
C GLU A 29 4.39 -23.33 -35.34
N LYS A 30 4.74 -24.03 -36.43
CA LYS A 30 4.76 -25.51 -36.45
C LYS A 30 5.67 -26.07 -35.37
N LEU A 31 6.85 -25.48 -35.16
CA LEU A 31 7.79 -25.87 -34.11
C LEU A 31 7.20 -25.59 -32.72
N PHE A 32 6.65 -24.40 -32.49
CA PHE A 32 5.98 -24.02 -31.25
C PHE A 32 4.87 -25.00 -30.89
N PHE A 33 3.96 -25.30 -31.82
CA PHE A 33 2.87 -26.25 -31.60
C PHE A 33 3.38 -27.69 -31.45
N SER A 34 4.49 -28.07 -32.11
CA SER A 34 5.11 -29.39 -31.93
C SER A 34 5.73 -29.53 -30.54
N VAL A 35 6.37 -28.48 -30.03
CA VAL A 35 6.89 -28.42 -28.65
C VAL A 35 5.74 -28.40 -27.64
N TRP A 36 4.71 -27.59 -27.87
CA TRP A 36 3.55 -27.45 -26.98
C TRP A 36 2.71 -28.73 -26.90
N ARG A 37 2.56 -29.46 -28.01
CA ARG A 37 1.84 -30.75 -28.04
C ARG A 37 2.69 -31.90 -27.51
N ASN A 38 4.01 -31.74 -27.42
CA ASN A 38 4.89 -32.71 -26.81
C ASN A 38 4.76 -32.63 -25.28
N LYS A 39 4.07 -33.60 -24.69
CA LYS A 39 3.80 -33.64 -23.24
C LYS A 39 5.08 -33.56 -22.39
N TYR A 40 6.18 -34.17 -22.84
CA TYR A 40 7.45 -34.14 -22.10
C TYR A 40 8.07 -32.75 -22.13
N LEU A 41 8.21 -32.14 -23.31
CA LEU A 41 8.78 -30.79 -23.46
C LEU A 41 7.91 -29.74 -22.76
N LEU A 42 6.59 -29.84 -22.87
CA LEU A 42 5.67 -28.95 -22.15
C LEU A 42 5.84 -29.07 -20.63
N ASN A 43 5.90 -30.30 -20.10
CA ASN A 43 6.13 -30.53 -18.68
C ASN A 43 7.48 -29.95 -18.23
N GLU A 44 8.52 -30.06 -19.06
CA GLU A 44 9.86 -29.55 -18.75
C GLU A 44 9.92 -28.01 -18.77
N ILE A 45 9.25 -27.38 -19.74
CA ILE A 45 9.06 -25.92 -19.79
C ILE A 45 8.31 -25.43 -18.56
N GLN A 46 7.20 -26.08 -18.20
CA GLN A 46 6.43 -25.74 -17.01
C GLN A 46 7.26 -25.91 -15.73
N ARG A 47 8.08 -26.95 -15.64
CA ARG A 47 9.01 -27.18 -14.53
C ARG A 47 10.01 -26.04 -14.40
N HIS A 48 10.69 -25.67 -15.49
CA HIS A 48 11.64 -24.56 -15.48
C HIS A 48 11.00 -23.20 -15.23
N HIS A 49 9.78 -22.99 -15.71
CA HIS A 49 9.00 -21.78 -15.42
C HIS A 49 8.62 -21.69 -13.94
N ARG A 50 8.23 -22.81 -13.30
CA ARG A 50 8.02 -22.85 -11.84
C ARG A 50 9.32 -22.54 -11.09
N LEU A 51 10.42 -23.19 -11.44
CA LEU A 51 11.73 -22.94 -10.82
C LEU A 51 12.18 -21.49 -10.98
N TYR A 52 11.99 -20.89 -12.16
CA TYR A 52 12.27 -19.48 -12.37
C TYR A 52 11.43 -18.61 -11.44
N ASN A 53 10.11 -18.80 -11.39
CA ASN A 53 9.24 -17.99 -10.54
C ASN A 53 9.53 -18.14 -9.03
N GLU A 54 9.92 -19.34 -8.60
CA GLU A 54 10.28 -19.63 -7.22
C GLU A 54 11.61 -18.97 -6.82
N ASN A 55 12.57 -18.87 -7.76
CA ASN A 55 13.98 -18.53 -7.50
C ASN A 55 14.48 -17.25 -8.18
N LYS A 56 13.63 -16.52 -8.91
CA LYS A 56 14.00 -15.27 -9.59
C LYS A 56 14.49 -14.17 -8.64
N LYS A 57 14.12 -14.25 -7.36
CA LYS A 57 14.57 -13.38 -6.28
C LYS A 57 15.13 -14.21 -5.14
N ILE A 58 16.39 -13.97 -4.77
CA ILE A 58 17.08 -14.65 -3.67
C ILE A 58 17.51 -13.62 -2.61
N ASN A 59 17.16 -13.88 -1.35
CA ASN A 59 17.55 -13.04 -0.21
C ASN A 59 18.55 -13.78 0.67
N ILE A 60 19.71 -13.17 0.89
CA ILE A 60 20.83 -13.70 1.68
C ILE A 60 20.87 -12.94 3.01
N ASN A 61 20.39 -13.57 4.07
CA ASN A 61 20.17 -12.90 5.37
C ASN A 61 21.01 -13.50 6.52
N ASN A 62 21.58 -14.69 6.33
CA ASN A 62 22.31 -15.41 7.38
C ASN A 62 23.76 -15.68 6.99
N SER A 63 23.96 -16.30 5.82
CA SER A 63 25.28 -16.61 5.31
C SER A 63 25.29 -16.62 3.79
N MET A 64 26.44 -16.31 3.19
CA MET A 64 26.64 -16.32 1.75
C MET A 64 26.58 -17.74 1.16
N ASP A 65 26.67 -18.77 2.00
CA ASP A 65 26.41 -20.17 1.65
C ASP A 65 25.00 -20.39 1.07
N GLN A 66 24.03 -19.55 1.48
CA GLN A 66 22.69 -19.51 0.89
C GLN A 66 22.70 -19.20 -0.60
N LEU A 67 23.76 -18.58 -1.13
CA LEU A 67 23.93 -18.36 -2.56
C LEU A 67 24.90 -19.36 -3.18
N ARG A 68 26.04 -19.66 -2.52
CA ARG A 68 27.07 -20.60 -3.02
C ARG A 68 26.48 -21.95 -3.38
N TYR A 69 25.68 -22.50 -2.48
CA TYR A 69 25.16 -23.87 -2.58
C TYR A 69 23.72 -23.93 -3.08
N HIS A 70 23.16 -22.82 -3.54
CA HIS A 70 21.80 -22.79 -4.06
C HIS A 70 21.77 -23.36 -5.49
N PRO A 71 21.17 -24.53 -5.73
CA PRO A 71 21.27 -25.29 -6.98
C PRO A 71 20.42 -24.70 -8.10
N HIS A 72 19.49 -23.80 -7.76
CA HIS A 72 18.72 -23.03 -8.72
C HIS A 72 19.17 -21.58 -8.82
N ARG A 73 20.37 -21.23 -8.30
CA ARG A 73 20.89 -19.85 -8.31
C ARG A 73 20.95 -19.24 -9.71
N ARG A 74 21.10 -20.07 -10.75
CA ARG A 74 21.13 -19.61 -12.16
C ARG A 74 19.82 -18.95 -12.63
N TYR A 75 18.70 -19.17 -11.93
CA TYR A 75 17.43 -18.47 -12.22
C TYR A 75 17.32 -17.11 -11.54
N ALA A 76 18.24 -16.78 -10.62
CA ALA A 76 18.17 -15.53 -9.87
C ALA A 76 18.41 -14.34 -10.79
N THR A 77 17.38 -13.49 -10.89
CA THR A 77 17.45 -12.19 -11.58
C THR A 77 17.63 -11.04 -10.59
N GLU A 78 17.17 -11.22 -9.36
CA GLU A 78 17.34 -10.28 -8.25
C GLU A 78 18.01 -10.98 -7.07
N ILE A 79 19.09 -10.40 -6.57
CA ILE A 79 19.79 -10.89 -5.38
C ILE A 79 19.91 -9.76 -4.37
N ILE A 80 19.49 -10.06 -3.14
CA ILE A 80 19.57 -9.15 -2.00
C ILE A 80 20.53 -9.74 -0.97
N ILE A 81 21.58 -9.01 -0.64
CA ILE A 81 22.64 -9.42 0.27
C ILE A 81 22.57 -8.57 1.53
N ASN A 82 22.26 -9.21 2.66
CA ASN A 82 22.19 -8.63 3.99
C ASN A 82 23.01 -9.46 4.99
N VAL A 83 24.24 -9.79 4.62
CA VAL A 83 25.20 -10.53 5.45
C VAL A 83 26.57 -9.89 5.34
N GLY A 84 27.39 -9.98 6.39
CA GLY A 84 28.74 -9.42 6.44
C GLY A 84 29.83 -10.35 5.92
N GLU A 85 29.56 -11.18 4.92
CA GLU A 85 30.49 -12.20 4.40
C GLU A 85 31.07 -11.79 3.02
N PRO A 86 32.32 -12.17 2.70
CA PRO A 86 32.95 -11.83 1.43
C PRO A 86 32.31 -12.55 0.23
N LEU A 87 32.46 -11.96 -0.96
CA LEU A 87 31.95 -12.48 -2.23
C LEU A 87 32.84 -13.59 -2.81
N GLU A 88 33.09 -14.63 -2.03
CA GLU A 88 33.90 -15.78 -2.45
C GLU A 88 33.05 -16.93 -3.00
N PRO A 89 33.53 -17.68 -4.03
CA PRO A 89 34.72 -17.39 -4.82
C PRO A 89 34.51 -16.17 -5.74
N HIS A 90 35.53 -15.31 -5.79
CA HIS A 90 35.51 -14.04 -6.53
C HIS A 90 35.09 -14.22 -7.99
N GLY A 91 34.23 -13.32 -8.46
CA GLY A 91 33.68 -13.31 -9.82
C GLY A 91 32.84 -14.52 -10.24
N GLN A 92 32.56 -15.48 -9.35
CA GLN A 92 31.80 -16.70 -9.68
C GLN A 92 30.55 -16.90 -8.81
N LEU A 93 30.52 -16.24 -7.65
CA LEU A 93 29.45 -16.36 -6.68
C LEU A 93 28.12 -15.84 -7.22
N ILE A 94 28.10 -14.60 -7.73
CA ILE A 94 26.90 -13.98 -8.29
C ILE A 94 26.63 -14.58 -9.68
N PRO A 95 25.45 -15.19 -9.92
CA PRO A 95 25.11 -15.80 -11.19
C PRO A 95 25.03 -14.78 -12.34
N TYR A 96 25.48 -15.16 -13.53
CA TYR A 96 25.41 -14.36 -14.76
C TYR A 96 23.97 -14.02 -15.21
N GLY A 97 22.93 -14.64 -14.64
CA GLY A 97 21.53 -14.26 -14.91
C GLY A 97 21.05 -13.04 -14.11
N THR A 98 21.85 -12.55 -13.16
CA THR A 98 21.44 -11.49 -12.22
C THR A 98 21.40 -10.15 -12.93
N THR A 99 20.25 -9.46 -12.85
CA THR A 99 20.05 -8.11 -13.40
C THR A 99 19.90 -7.05 -12.31
N LYS A 100 19.45 -7.44 -11.11
CA LYS A 100 19.33 -6.56 -9.94
C LYS A 100 20.14 -7.11 -8.78
N LEU A 101 21.03 -6.29 -8.23
CA LEU A 101 21.86 -6.65 -7.08
C LEU A 101 21.76 -5.57 -6.00
N LYS A 102 21.47 -5.98 -4.76
CA LYS A 102 21.30 -5.06 -3.64
C LYS A 102 22.15 -5.49 -2.44
N PHE A 103 22.87 -4.55 -1.84
CA PHE A 103 23.65 -4.73 -0.62
C PHE A 103 23.05 -3.90 0.52
N PHE A 104 22.60 -4.57 1.58
CA PHE A 104 21.95 -3.99 2.75
C PHE A 104 22.86 -3.99 3.99
N ASP A 105 22.33 -3.44 5.08
CA ASP A 105 23.03 -2.89 6.26
C ASP A 105 24.10 -3.77 6.94
N ARG A 106 24.04 -5.10 6.78
CA ARG A 106 25.05 -6.00 7.36
C ARG A 106 26.26 -6.23 6.47
N PHE A 107 26.18 -5.90 5.18
CA PHE A 107 27.28 -6.12 4.25
C PHE A 107 28.29 -4.99 4.36
N ASN A 108 29.51 -5.30 4.82
CA ASN A 108 30.65 -4.37 4.90
C ASN A 108 31.94 -5.13 4.57
N LYS A 109 32.05 -5.63 3.33
CA LYS A 109 33.23 -6.34 2.82
C LYS A 109 33.70 -5.74 1.50
N PRO A 110 35.03 -5.71 1.23
CA PRO A 110 35.55 -5.21 -0.03
C PRO A 110 34.93 -5.97 -1.23
N ILE A 111 34.62 -5.23 -2.30
CA ILE A 111 34.18 -5.79 -3.57
C ILE A 111 35.31 -5.60 -4.58
N GLN A 112 35.62 -6.65 -5.34
CA GLN A 112 36.69 -6.65 -6.32
C GLN A 112 36.13 -6.58 -7.74
N ALA A 113 37.00 -6.16 -8.67
CA ALA A 113 36.67 -6.16 -10.09
C ALA A 113 36.29 -7.59 -10.54
N GLY A 114 35.13 -7.70 -11.21
CA GLY A 114 34.59 -8.98 -11.66
C GLY A 114 33.60 -9.66 -10.70
N ASP A 115 33.53 -9.25 -9.43
CA ASP A 115 32.56 -9.83 -8.46
C ASP A 115 31.09 -9.57 -8.85
N ILE A 116 30.84 -8.46 -9.55
CA ILE A 116 29.52 -8.08 -10.05
C ILE A 116 29.43 -8.43 -11.55
N PRO A 117 28.50 -9.31 -11.97
CA PRO A 117 28.37 -9.71 -13.37
C PRO A 117 27.95 -8.56 -14.29
N THR A 118 28.40 -8.62 -15.55
CA THR A 118 28.08 -7.64 -16.61
C THR A 118 26.63 -7.64 -17.07
N THR A 119 25.78 -8.49 -16.51
CA THR A 119 24.32 -8.50 -16.75
C THR A 119 23.56 -7.62 -15.77
N VAL A 120 24.20 -7.16 -14.70
CA VAL A 120 23.56 -6.31 -13.68
C VAL A 120 23.27 -4.94 -14.28
N THR A 121 22.00 -4.54 -14.25
CA THR A 121 21.52 -3.23 -14.71
C THR A 121 21.08 -2.33 -13.56
N PHE A 122 20.69 -2.91 -12.43
CA PHE A 122 20.38 -2.19 -11.18
C PHE A 122 21.33 -2.64 -10.07
N LEU A 123 22.06 -1.69 -9.49
CA LEU A 123 22.98 -1.93 -8.38
C LEU A 123 22.70 -0.96 -7.24
N GLU A 124 22.44 -1.50 -6.06
CA GLU A 124 22.17 -0.70 -4.86
C GLU A 124 23.08 -1.06 -3.71
N PHE A 125 23.72 -0.04 -3.15
CA PHE A 125 24.32 -0.05 -1.83
C PHE A 125 23.43 0.80 -0.94
N SER A 126 22.76 0.18 0.03
CA SER A 126 21.81 0.85 0.93
C SER A 126 22.46 2.06 1.60
N THR A 127 21.73 3.18 1.69
CA THR A 127 22.18 4.42 2.34
C THR A 127 22.21 4.34 3.86
N THR A 128 21.48 3.40 4.45
CA THR A 128 21.54 3.07 5.89
C THR A 128 22.66 2.07 6.21
N ASN A 129 23.39 1.62 5.19
CA ASN A 129 24.45 0.64 5.34
C ASN A 129 25.71 1.30 5.91
N ASN A 130 26.37 0.64 6.86
CA ASN A 130 27.68 1.06 7.37
C ASN A 130 28.81 0.64 6.42
N TYR A 131 28.54 0.55 5.11
CA TYR A 131 29.55 0.16 4.13
C TYR A 131 30.61 1.25 4.04
N SER A 132 31.83 0.90 4.43
CA SER A 132 32.91 1.87 4.64
C SER A 132 34.08 1.67 3.67
N HIS A 133 34.05 0.63 2.86
CA HIS A 133 35.12 0.32 1.92
C HIS A 133 34.99 1.15 0.64
N ARG A 134 36.02 1.93 0.32
CA ARG A 134 36.11 2.59 -0.99
C ARG A 134 36.54 1.58 -2.05
N PHE A 135 36.03 1.73 -3.27
CA PHE A 135 36.44 0.91 -4.41
C PHE A 135 36.47 1.72 -5.69
N ASP A 136 37.23 1.25 -6.68
CA ASP A 136 37.26 1.86 -8.00
C ASP A 136 35.96 1.53 -8.76
N ILE A 137 35.07 2.52 -8.87
CA ILE A 137 33.77 2.38 -9.53
C ILE A 137 33.94 1.85 -10.96
N LYS A 138 34.98 2.32 -11.68
CA LYS A 138 35.16 2.00 -13.10
C LYS A 138 35.45 0.53 -13.33
N SER A 139 36.16 -0.11 -12.41
CA SER A 139 36.51 -1.54 -12.50
C SER A 139 35.51 -2.46 -11.82
N VAL A 140 34.85 -2.00 -10.75
CA VAL A 140 33.91 -2.82 -9.95
C VAL A 140 32.48 -2.76 -10.50
N VAL A 141 32.00 -1.59 -10.92
CA VAL A 141 30.62 -1.42 -11.38
C VAL A 141 30.55 -1.71 -12.88
N PRO A 142 29.74 -2.68 -13.33
CA PRO A 142 29.70 -3.05 -14.73
C PRO A 142 29.15 -1.94 -15.64
N PRO A 143 29.60 -1.85 -16.91
CA PRO A 143 29.10 -0.86 -17.87
C PRO A 143 27.61 -0.97 -18.21
N SER A 144 26.99 -2.13 -17.93
CA SER A 144 25.56 -2.40 -18.13
C SER A 144 24.65 -1.72 -17.11
N VAL A 145 25.20 -1.21 -15.99
CA VAL A 145 24.41 -0.59 -14.92
C VAL A 145 23.76 0.69 -15.43
N THR A 146 22.43 0.70 -15.41
CA THR A 146 21.58 1.84 -15.77
C THR A 146 21.09 2.59 -14.52
N GLU A 147 20.94 1.90 -13.39
CA GLU A 147 20.56 2.52 -12.11
C GLU A 147 21.54 2.12 -11.01
N LEU A 148 22.12 3.12 -10.35
CA LEU A 148 23.15 2.94 -9.34
C LEU A 148 22.82 3.76 -8.09
N HIS A 149 22.72 3.09 -6.94
CA HIS A 149 22.62 3.76 -5.65
C HIS A 149 23.91 3.53 -4.87
N LEU A 150 24.68 4.60 -4.65
CA LEU A 150 25.90 4.61 -3.86
C LEU A 150 25.59 5.13 -2.46
N GLY A 151 25.29 4.24 -1.52
CA GLY A 151 25.17 4.55 -0.10
C GLY A 151 26.51 4.80 0.62
N ILE A 152 27.56 5.17 -0.11
CA ILE A 152 28.93 5.23 0.39
C ILE A 152 29.53 6.61 0.12
N ASN A 153 30.22 7.17 1.10
CA ASN A 153 30.90 8.45 0.94
C ASN A 153 32.29 8.24 0.31
N GLN A 154 32.30 8.09 -1.02
CA GLN A 154 33.52 8.00 -1.81
C GLN A 154 33.54 9.03 -2.92
N GLU A 155 34.74 9.45 -3.29
CA GLU A 155 34.91 10.48 -4.30
C GLU A 155 34.64 9.95 -5.71
N ILE A 156 34.07 10.81 -6.56
CA ILE A 156 33.79 10.52 -7.97
C ILE A 156 34.53 11.50 -8.84
N SER A 157 35.14 10.99 -9.91
CA SER A 157 35.89 11.79 -10.88
C SER A 157 35.31 11.61 -12.29
N PRO A 158 35.63 12.50 -13.24
CA PRO A 158 35.25 12.32 -14.63
C PRO A 158 35.65 10.94 -15.17
N ASN A 159 34.74 10.30 -15.91
CA ASN A 159 34.90 8.98 -16.52
C ASN A 159 35.01 7.78 -15.55
N THR A 160 34.58 7.91 -14.28
CA THR A 160 34.54 6.78 -13.33
C THR A 160 33.19 6.06 -13.30
N LEU A 161 32.09 6.73 -13.62
CA LEU A 161 30.74 6.16 -13.63
C LEU A 161 30.47 5.31 -14.89
N PRO A 162 29.59 4.30 -14.80
CA PRO A 162 29.20 3.48 -15.96
C PRO A 162 28.61 4.33 -17.10
N PRO A 163 28.96 4.06 -18.38
CA PRO A 163 28.48 4.86 -19.51
C PRO A 163 26.99 4.70 -19.81
N SER A 164 26.35 3.60 -19.37
CA SER A 164 24.91 3.34 -19.59
C SER A 164 24.01 3.91 -18.50
N LEU A 165 24.57 4.62 -17.51
CA LEU A 165 23.86 5.06 -16.33
C LEU A 165 22.81 6.14 -16.66
N THR A 166 21.55 5.89 -16.27
CA THR A 166 20.41 6.81 -16.47
C THR A 166 19.87 7.38 -15.17
N SER A 167 20.06 6.67 -14.04
CA SER A 167 19.64 7.09 -12.70
C SER A 167 20.75 6.85 -11.67
N LEU A 168 21.02 7.85 -10.83
CA LEU A 168 22.08 7.82 -9.83
C LEU A 168 21.58 8.38 -8.50
N LYS A 169 21.74 7.63 -7.42
CA LYS A 169 21.53 8.10 -6.04
C LYS A 169 22.85 8.05 -5.28
N MET A 170 23.20 9.12 -4.59
CA MET A 170 24.48 9.23 -3.86
C MET A 170 24.34 10.07 -2.60
N GLU A 171 25.32 9.94 -1.70
CA GLU A 171 25.42 10.71 -0.47
C GLU A 171 26.82 11.32 -0.28
N ILE A 172 27.21 12.20 -1.20
CA ILE A 172 28.58 12.72 -1.29
C ILE A 172 28.55 14.24 -1.22
N ASP A 173 29.42 14.80 -0.39
CA ASP A 173 29.67 16.24 -0.31
C ASP A 173 31.06 16.56 -0.88
N GLN A 174 31.14 16.68 -2.21
CA GLN A 174 32.37 16.99 -2.94
C GLN A 174 32.10 18.00 -4.06
N ASP A 175 33.17 18.58 -4.61
CA ASP A 175 33.08 19.33 -5.86
C ASP A 175 32.73 18.39 -7.02
N ILE A 176 31.94 18.88 -7.98
CA ILE A 176 31.50 18.12 -9.16
C ILE A 176 32.12 18.75 -10.41
N PRO A 177 33.28 18.25 -10.88
CA PRO A 177 33.88 18.70 -12.13
C PRO A 177 32.97 18.45 -13.34
N ILE A 178 33.12 19.27 -14.37
CA ILE A 178 32.45 19.04 -15.66
C ILE A 178 32.88 17.68 -16.23
N GLY A 179 31.91 16.91 -16.73
CA GLY A 179 32.15 15.56 -17.26
C GLY A 179 32.14 14.44 -16.20
N THR A 180 31.78 14.75 -14.94
CA THR A 180 31.59 13.74 -13.88
C THR A 180 30.46 12.76 -14.24
N PHE A 181 29.32 13.28 -14.70
CA PHE A 181 28.16 12.48 -15.04
C PHE A 181 28.14 12.05 -16.51
N PRO A 182 27.78 10.80 -16.82
CA PRO A 182 27.69 10.31 -18.19
C PRO A 182 26.47 10.91 -18.91
N GLN A 183 26.56 11.03 -20.24
CA GLN A 183 25.53 11.68 -21.07
C GLN A 183 24.11 11.10 -20.93
N PRO A 184 23.90 9.78 -20.77
CA PRO A 184 22.55 9.23 -20.59
C PRO A 184 21.91 9.52 -19.22
N LEU A 185 22.64 10.09 -18.27
CA LEU A 185 22.14 10.33 -16.92
C LEU A 185 21.06 11.41 -16.94
N THR A 186 19.82 11.01 -16.59
CA THR A 186 18.65 11.90 -16.57
C THR A 186 18.13 12.14 -15.16
N THR A 187 18.45 11.26 -14.21
CA THR A 187 17.96 11.36 -12.82
C THR A 187 19.12 11.32 -11.85
N LEU A 188 19.20 12.32 -10.97
CA LEU A 188 20.21 12.41 -9.92
C LEU A 188 19.56 12.76 -8.58
N TYR A 189 19.77 11.90 -7.60
CA TYR A 189 19.46 12.14 -6.19
C TYR A 189 20.76 12.29 -5.41
N GLN A 190 20.96 13.44 -4.79
CA GLN A 190 22.15 13.72 -4.01
C GLN A 190 21.76 14.30 -2.65
N ASN A 191 21.94 13.48 -1.63
CA ASN A 191 21.38 13.78 -0.32
C ASN A 191 22.26 14.73 0.50
N LYS A 192 23.59 14.66 0.38
CA LYS A 192 24.54 15.38 1.27
C LYS A 192 25.29 16.56 0.64
N PHE A 193 25.16 16.76 -0.67
CA PHE A 193 25.91 17.80 -1.39
C PHE A 193 25.53 19.20 -0.93
N ASN A 194 26.51 19.97 -0.47
CA ASN A 194 26.34 21.36 -0.07
C ASN A 194 27.57 22.23 -0.45
N ARG A 195 28.13 21.99 -1.65
CA ARG A 195 29.23 22.79 -2.24
C ARG A 195 28.72 23.72 -3.31
N THR A 196 29.55 24.69 -3.69
CA THR A 196 29.25 25.56 -4.83
C THR A 196 29.20 24.74 -6.12
N ILE A 197 28.23 25.04 -6.97
CA ILE A 197 28.08 24.36 -8.26
C ILE A 197 28.97 25.04 -9.30
N THR A 198 29.64 24.23 -10.12
CA THR A 198 30.32 24.73 -11.33
C THR A 198 29.32 24.66 -12.49
N PRO A 199 29.01 25.76 -13.20
CA PRO A 199 28.07 25.74 -14.31
C PRO A 199 28.35 24.64 -15.33
N GLY A 200 27.31 23.89 -15.70
CA GLY A 200 27.40 22.74 -16.61
C GLY A 200 27.87 21.42 -15.98
N SER A 201 28.17 21.37 -14.68
CA SER A 201 28.61 20.13 -14.00
C SER A 201 27.54 19.03 -13.98
N PHE A 202 26.26 19.40 -13.94
CA PHE A 202 25.12 18.48 -13.95
C PHE A 202 24.71 17.99 -15.35
N GLY A 203 25.35 18.47 -16.42
CA GLY A 203 25.09 18.00 -17.79
C GLY A 203 23.61 18.12 -18.21
N SER A 204 23.01 17.00 -18.61
CA SER A 204 21.65 16.94 -19.18
C SER A 204 20.62 16.32 -18.23
N ILE A 205 20.83 16.44 -16.91
CA ILE A 205 19.90 15.91 -15.90
C ILE A 205 18.51 16.55 -16.06
N VAL A 206 17.48 15.71 -15.95
CA VAL A 206 16.06 16.07 -16.05
C VAL A 206 15.41 16.11 -14.67
N ASN A 207 15.70 15.14 -13.81
CA ASN A 207 15.20 15.06 -12.43
C ASN A 207 16.35 15.25 -11.46
N LEU A 208 16.39 16.37 -10.76
CA LEU A 208 17.47 16.73 -9.85
C LEU A 208 16.93 16.89 -8.43
N SER A 209 17.50 16.14 -7.50
CA SER A 209 17.20 16.26 -6.08
C SER A 209 18.48 16.54 -5.31
N LEU A 210 18.53 17.68 -4.63
CA LEU A 210 19.63 18.13 -3.78
C LEU A 210 19.10 18.41 -2.36
N GLU A 211 19.05 17.38 -1.52
CA GLU A 211 18.36 17.43 -0.22
C GLU A 211 19.04 18.38 0.79
N SER A 212 20.37 18.28 0.95
CA SER A 212 21.14 19.11 1.91
C SER A 212 21.71 20.41 1.31
N PHE A 213 21.42 20.72 0.04
CA PHE A 213 22.05 21.84 -0.64
C PHE A 213 21.50 23.19 -0.16
N ASN A 214 22.38 24.09 0.28
CA ASN A 214 22.03 25.41 0.80
C ASN A 214 23.08 26.48 0.46
N GLN A 215 23.74 26.36 -0.70
CA GLN A 215 24.64 27.39 -1.24
C GLN A 215 23.90 28.32 -2.21
N PRO A 216 24.30 29.59 -2.37
CA PRO A 216 23.69 30.48 -3.34
C PRO A 216 23.79 29.92 -4.76
N LEU A 217 22.69 29.96 -5.51
CA LEU A 217 22.64 29.55 -6.91
C LEU A 217 22.96 30.71 -7.83
N LYS A 218 23.53 30.41 -9.00
CA LYS A 218 23.81 31.34 -10.09
C LYS A 218 23.22 30.81 -11.40
N ALA A 219 23.03 31.72 -12.36
CA ALA A 219 22.60 31.35 -13.70
C ALA A 219 23.58 30.33 -14.32
N GLY A 220 23.05 29.20 -14.79
CA GLY A 220 23.83 28.10 -15.37
C GLY A 220 24.30 27.02 -14.40
N ASP A 221 24.10 27.19 -13.08
CA ASP A 221 24.40 26.14 -12.09
C ASP A 221 23.51 24.92 -12.29
N LEU A 222 22.20 25.15 -12.50
CA LEU A 222 21.23 24.09 -12.73
C LEU A 222 21.13 23.75 -14.22
N PRO A 223 20.91 22.47 -14.59
CA PRO A 223 20.86 22.08 -15.99
C PRO A 223 19.56 22.56 -16.65
N ILE A 224 19.68 23.13 -17.86
CA ILE A 224 18.53 23.69 -18.60
C ILE A 224 17.48 22.63 -18.97
N THR A 225 17.85 21.35 -18.97
CA THR A 225 16.99 20.20 -19.24
C THR A 225 16.15 19.77 -18.04
N CYS A 226 16.40 20.35 -16.85
CA CYS A 226 15.73 19.96 -15.61
C CYS A 226 14.25 20.34 -15.64
N LYS A 227 13.41 19.33 -15.37
CA LYS A 227 11.95 19.42 -15.31
C LYS A 227 11.41 19.20 -13.90
N TYR A 228 12.12 18.43 -13.07
CA TYR A 228 11.82 18.23 -11.66
C TYR A 228 13.02 18.66 -10.82
N LEU A 229 12.80 19.59 -9.90
CA LEU A 229 13.82 20.09 -8.98
C LEU A 229 13.32 20.00 -7.54
N TYR A 230 14.06 19.25 -6.73
CA TYR A 230 13.83 19.12 -5.30
C TYR A 230 14.99 19.71 -4.51
N LEU A 231 14.72 20.72 -3.70
CA LEU A 231 15.68 21.40 -2.83
C LEU A 231 15.08 21.51 -1.42
N ASP A 232 15.30 20.49 -0.59
CA ASP A 232 14.74 20.47 0.78
C ASP A 232 15.37 21.55 1.66
N SER A 233 16.68 21.47 1.89
CA SER A 233 17.39 22.35 2.83
C SER A 233 17.74 23.74 2.29
N TYR A 234 17.35 24.04 1.05
CA TYR A 234 17.72 25.28 0.40
C TYR A 234 16.98 26.47 0.97
N ASN A 235 17.72 27.42 1.53
CA ASN A 235 17.20 28.64 2.12
C ASN A 235 18.13 29.83 1.82
N GLN A 236 18.44 30.02 0.54
CA GLN A 236 19.15 31.20 0.01
C GLN A 236 18.22 31.99 -0.91
N PRO A 237 18.42 33.31 -1.08
CA PRO A 237 17.58 34.11 -1.96
C PRO A 237 17.74 33.69 -3.42
N LEU A 238 16.61 33.61 -4.14
CA LEU A 238 16.56 33.33 -5.58
C LEU A 238 16.43 34.63 -6.38
N GLN A 239 17.13 34.69 -7.51
CA GLN A 239 17.08 35.80 -8.47
C GLN A 239 16.47 35.31 -9.80
N PRO A 240 15.92 36.21 -10.61
CA PRO A 240 15.41 35.86 -11.94
C PRO A 240 16.44 35.13 -12.80
N ASN A 241 15.97 34.20 -13.64
CA ASN A 241 16.76 33.38 -14.57
C ASN A 241 17.76 32.38 -13.93
N ILE A 242 17.68 32.13 -12.61
CA ILE A 242 18.47 31.08 -11.95
C ILE A 242 17.88 29.69 -12.20
N LEU A 243 16.55 29.57 -12.09
CA LEU A 243 15.85 28.29 -12.25
C LEU A 243 15.77 27.90 -13.74
N PRO A 244 15.80 26.60 -14.06
CA PRO A 244 15.68 26.12 -15.44
C PRO A 244 14.39 26.59 -16.12
N PRO A 245 14.43 27.05 -17.38
CA PRO A 245 13.27 27.65 -18.05
C PRO A 245 12.16 26.66 -18.42
N GLU A 246 12.45 25.35 -18.43
CA GLU A 246 11.49 24.27 -18.74
C GLU A 246 11.03 23.51 -17.48
N LEU A 247 11.34 24.04 -16.30
CA LEU A 247 11.03 23.41 -15.01
C LEU A 247 9.51 23.27 -14.82
N LYS A 248 9.03 22.05 -14.55
CA LYS A 248 7.60 21.76 -14.36
C LYS A 248 7.24 21.61 -12.89
N GLU A 249 8.09 20.94 -12.14
CA GLU A 249 7.85 20.61 -10.74
C GLU A 249 8.98 21.16 -9.88
N LEU A 250 8.63 21.95 -8.86
CA LEU A 250 9.57 22.59 -7.96
C LEU A 250 9.15 22.38 -6.50
N GLU A 251 10.03 21.75 -5.73
CA GLU A 251 9.87 21.58 -4.29
C GLU A 251 10.99 22.34 -3.55
N LEU A 252 10.59 23.38 -2.82
CA LEU A 252 11.45 24.24 -2.00
C LEU A 252 11.02 24.15 -0.54
N LEU A 253 11.25 23.01 0.10
CA LEU A 253 10.60 22.71 1.37
C LEU A 253 10.97 23.70 2.48
N ARG A 254 12.27 23.96 2.73
CA ARG A 254 12.74 24.89 3.79
C ARG A 254 13.04 26.31 3.31
N PHE A 255 12.68 26.64 2.08
CA PHE A 255 12.91 27.97 1.53
C PHE A 255 12.00 29.00 2.19
N ASN A 256 12.60 30.05 2.77
CA ASN A 256 11.86 31.11 3.43
C ASN A 256 12.51 32.48 3.17
N HIS A 257 12.60 32.87 1.90
CA HIS A 257 13.00 34.20 1.45
C HIS A 257 11.91 34.84 0.57
N PRO A 258 11.80 36.18 0.53
CA PRO A 258 10.86 36.85 -0.35
C PRO A 258 11.09 36.48 -1.83
N LEU A 259 9.99 36.30 -2.56
CA LEU A 259 10.00 36.07 -4.01
C LEU A 259 9.67 37.37 -4.76
N SER A 260 10.42 37.64 -5.83
CA SER A 260 10.20 38.77 -6.73
C SER A 260 9.69 38.29 -8.09
N TYR A 261 9.10 39.20 -8.87
CA TYR A 261 8.64 38.92 -10.23
C TYR A 261 9.74 38.28 -11.09
N GLY A 262 9.40 37.22 -11.83
CA GLY A 262 10.31 36.51 -12.75
C GLY A 262 11.32 35.57 -12.09
N VAL A 263 11.28 35.38 -10.76
CA VAL A 263 12.11 34.38 -10.07
C VAL A 263 11.68 32.95 -10.42
N LEU A 264 10.38 32.70 -10.45
CA LEU A 264 9.78 31.42 -10.81
C LEU A 264 9.48 31.38 -12.32
N PRO A 265 9.96 30.37 -13.07
CA PRO A 265 9.63 30.20 -14.49
C PRO A 265 8.14 29.95 -14.77
N GLU A 266 7.64 30.50 -15.88
CA GLU A 266 6.25 30.29 -16.40
C GLU A 266 5.98 28.86 -16.88
N SER A 267 6.96 27.96 -16.76
CA SER A 267 6.79 26.54 -17.08
C SER A 267 6.26 25.72 -15.91
N ILE A 268 6.36 26.23 -14.67
CA ILE A 268 6.06 25.48 -13.44
C ILE A 268 4.55 25.20 -13.33
N THR A 269 4.18 23.93 -13.18
CA THR A 269 2.81 23.48 -12.97
C THR A 269 2.55 23.05 -11.53
N ASP A 270 3.59 22.62 -10.82
CA ASP A 270 3.50 22.07 -9.47
C ASP A 270 4.55 22.74 -8.58
N LEU A 271 4.08 23.49 -7.58
CA LEU A 271 4.93 24.25 -6.68
C LEU A 271 4.62 23.90 -5.23
N ASN A 272 5.63 23.44 -4.51
CA ASN A 272 5.56 23.19 -3.09
C ASN A 272 6.62 24.02 -2.36
N MET A 273 6.17 24.92 -1.48
CA MET A 273 7.02 25.78 -0.66
C MET A 273 6.56 25.72 0.80
N ASN A 274 6.63 24.52 1.41
CA ASN A 274 6.02 24.26 2.70
C ASN A 274 6.42 25.24 3.81
N TYR A 275 7.69 25.64 3.96
CA TYR A 275 8.12 26.55 5.04
C TYR A 275 8.14 28.03 4.62
N PHE A 276 7.68 28.35 3.41
CA PHE A 276 7.64 29.74 2.94
C PHE A 276 6.59 30.55 3.69
N ASN A 277 7.03 31.61 4.37
CA ASN A 277 6.15 32.48 5.14
C ASN A 277 6.52 33.96 4.97
N HIS A 278 6.49 34.44 3.71
CA HIS A 278 6.61 35.86 3.37
C HIS A 278 5.40 36.34 2.57
N PRO A 279 5.05 37.63 2.61
CA PRO A 279 3.97 38.18 1.78
C PRO A 279 4.18 37.92 0.29
N LEU A 280 3.11 37.53 -0.41
CA LEU A 280 3.11 37.38 -1.86
C LEU A 280 2.55 38.65 -2.52
N SER A 281 3.32 39.22 -3.44
CA SER A 281 2.85 40.32 -4.28
C SER A 281 2.15 39.79 -5.54
N TYR A 282 1.28 40.60 -6.13
CA TYR A 282 0.60 40.28 -7.39
C TYR A 282 1.62 39.94 -8.50
N GLY A 283 1.40 38.82 -9.21
CA GLY A 283 2.23 38.38 -10.34
C GLY A 283 3.56 37.70 -9.97
N VAL A 284 3.85 37.46 -8.68
CA VAL A 284 5.07 36.74 -8.26
C VAL A 284 5.00 35.25 -8.59
N LEU A 285 3.81 34.66 -8.52
CA LEU A 285 3.56 33.27 -8.88
C LEU A 285 3.13 33.19 -10.36
N PRO A 286 3.69 32.26 -11.15
CA PRO A 286 3.36 32.10 -12.57
C PRO A 286 1.96 31.49 -12.78
N ASP A 287 1.25 31.95 -13.82
CA ASP A 287 -0.14 31.54 -14.13
C ASP A 287 -0.25 30.06 -14.53
N SER A 288 0.86 29.44 -14.93
CA SER A 288 0.94 28.02 -15.27
C SER A 288 0.72 27.06 -14.09
N ILE A 289 0.81 27.55 -12.85
CA ILE A 289 0.68 26.70 -11.66
C ILE A 289 -0.73 26.11 -11.59
N THR A 290 -0.77 24.78 -11.51
CA THR A 290 -1.99 23.99 -11.32
C THR A 290 -2.13 23.46 -9.89
N ASN A 291 -1.01 23.19 -9.21
CA ASN A 291 -0.97 22.72 -7.82
C ASN A 291 -0.03 23.59 -6.99
N LEU A 292 -0.54 24.17 -5.90
CA LEU A 292 0.23 25.01 -4.99
C LEU A 292 0.09 24.52 -3.55
N GLY A 293 1.21 24.21 -2.90
CA GLY A 293 1.29 23.87 -1.48
C GLY A 293 2.14 24.88 -0.71
N MET A 294 1.56 25.47 0.34
CA MET A 294 2.26 26.38 1.26
C MET A 294 1.81 26.09 2.71
N ASP A 295 2.50 25.16 3.38
CA ASP A 295 2.12 24.64 4.69
C ASP A 295 2.28 25.65 5.85
N ASP A 296 3.31 26.49 5.88
CA ASP A 296 3.58 27.45 6.96
C ASP A 296 3.18 28.89 6.62
N PHE A 297 2.64 29.13 5.42
CA PHE A 297 2.26 30.46 4.98
C PHE A 297 1.07 31.00 5.79
N ASP A 298 1.27 32.15 6.45
CA ASP A 298 0.25 32.83 7.25
C ASP A 298 0.28 34.36 7.05
N HIS A 299 0.23 34.80 5.80
CA HIS A 299 0.12 36.22 5.43
C HIS A 299 -1.16 36.51 4.64
N PRO A 300 -1.70 37.74 4.67
CA PRO A 300 -2.88 38.09 3.89
C PRO A 300 -2.65 37.83 2.39
N LEU A 301 -3.48 36.97 1.80
CA LEU A 301 -3.38 36.63 0.38
C LEU A 301 -3.74 37.82 -0.53
N SER A 302 -4.60 38.74 -0.09
CA SER A 302 -5.04 39.91 -0.87
C SER A 302 -5.43 39.50 -2.31
N ASN A 303 -4.84 40.09 -3.35
CA ASN A 303 -5.02 39.71 -4.76
C ASN A 303 -3.85 38.88 -5.32
N SER A 304 -2.99 38.30 -4.47
CA SER A 304 -1.78 37.59 -4.92
C SER A 304 -2.07 36.34 -5.75
N LEU A 305 -3.17 35.63 -5.47
CA LEU A 305 -3.55 34.41 -6.18
C LEU A 305 -4.57 34.65 -7.29
N SER A 306 -5.20 35.83 -7.36
CA SER A 306 -6.34 36.07 -8.26
C SER A 306 -5.99 35.96 -9.75
N ALA A 307 -4.71 36.11 -10.09
CA ALA A 307 -4.19 36.00 -11.45
C ALA A 307 -3.84 34.56 -11.88
N LEU A 308 -3.96 33.57 -10.99
CA LEU A 308 -3.60 32.17 -11.27
C LEU A 308 -4.78 31.40 -11.86
N HIS A 309 -5.09 31.65 -13.12
CA HIS A 309 -6.18 31.07 -13.90
C HIS A 309 -6.03 29.56 -14.16
N SER A 310 -4.82 29.00 -14.03
CA SER A 310 -4.62 27.54 -14.16
C SER A 310 -4.70 26.80 -12.82
N LEU A 311 -4.75 27.51 -11.69
CA LEU A 311 -4.66 26.89 -10.35
C LEU A 311 -5.88 26.01 -10.07
N LYS A 312 -5.66 24.71 -9.82
CA LYS A 312 -6.68 23.70 -9.54
C LYS A 312 -6.69 23.26 -8.09
N THR A 313 -5.52 23.04 -7.51
CA THR A 313 -5.38 22.56 -6.13
C THR A 313 -4.58 23.55 -5.31
N LEU A 314 -5.15 23.97 -4.18
CA LEU A 314 -4.48 24.83 -3.21
C LEU A 314 -4.51 24.20 -1.83
N PHE A 315 -3.32 24.02 -1.24
CA PHE A 315 -3.13 23.57 0.13
C PHE A 315 -2.45 24.67 0.96
N LEU A 316 -3.14 25.06 2.04
CA LEU A 316 -2.69 26.09 2.99
C LEU A 316 -2.76 25.52 4.41
N GLY A 317 -1.62 25.10 4.94
CA GLY A 317 -1.55 24.39 6.21
C GLY A 317 -1.84 25.30 7.41
N SER A 318 -0.98 26.28 7.63
CA SER A 318 -0.94 27.13 8.82
C SER A 318 -1.66 28.45 8.62
N PHE A 319 -2.14 28.73 7.41
CA PHE A 319 -2.87 29.95 7.06
C PHE A 319 -4.09 30.17 7.96
N ASN A 320 -4.15 31.33 8.61
CA ASN A 320 -5.22 31.72 9.50
C ASN A 320 -5.55 33.22 9.41
N GLN A 321 -5.45 33.79 8.21
CA GLN A 321 -5.79 35.19 7.92
C GLN A 321 -7.22 35.32 7.37
N GLU A 322 -7.80 36.53 7.43
CA GLU A 322 -9.12 36.79 6.85
C GLU A 322 -9.11 36.61 5.31
N ILE A 323 -10.15 35.97 4.78
CA ILE A 323 -10.34 35.78 3.34
C ILE A 323 -11.37 36.79 2.84
N SER A 324 -11.01 37.56 1.81
CA SER A 324 -11.88 38.54 1.16
C SER A 324 -12.37 38.06 -0.21
N ILE A 325 -13.41 38.71 -0.73
CA ILE A 325 -13.86 38.50 -2.11
C ILE A 325 -12.67 38.70 -3.08
N GLN A 326 -12.59 37.87 -4.13
CA GLN A 326 -11.50 37.84 -5.13
C GLN A 326 -10.12 37.38 -4.60
N THR A 327 -10.03 36.85 -3.37
CA THR A 327 -8.75 36.27 -2.88
C THR A 327 -8.29 35.09 -3.72
N PHE A 328 -9.22 34.25 -4.17
CA PHE A 328 -8.94 33.04 -4.93
C PHE A 328 -9.31 33.19 -6.41
N PRO A 329 -8.55 32.58 -7.34
CA PRO A 329 -8.92 32.51 -8.74
C PRO A 329 -10.12 31.57 -8.94
N HIS A 330 -10.88 31.80 -10.02
CA HIS A 330 -12.10 31.06 -10.34
C HIS A 330 -11.83 29.63 -10.87
N SER A 331 -10.58 29.21 -10.93
CA SER A 331 -10.15 27.91 -11.45
C SER A 331 -9.99 26.84 -10.38
N ILE A 332 -9.93 27.22 -9.09
CA ILE A 332 -9.66 26.29 -7.98
C ILE A 332 -10.79 25.28 -7.86
N GLU A 333 -10.43 24.00 -7.92
CA GLU A 333 -11.35 22.88 -7.75
C GLU A 333 -11.23 22.25 -6.36
N LYS A 334 -10.03 22.24 -5.78
CA LYS A 334 -9.74 21.64 -4.47
C LYS A 334 -9.03 22.64 -3.57
N LEU A 335 -9.64 22.91 -2.42
CA LEU A 335 -9.10 23.83 -1.42
C LEU A 335 -8.98 23.11 -0.08
N SER A 336 -7.80 23.20 0.53
CA SER A 336 -7.51 22.52 1.80
C SER A 336 -6.87 23.48 2.79
N PHE A 337 -7.48 23.57 3.96
CA PHE A 337 -6.96 24.31 5.11
C PHE A 337 -6.76 23.40 6.30
N TYR A 338 -5.60 23.49 6.95
CA TYR A 338 -5.33 22.70 8.15
C TYR A 338 -5.62 23.45 9.46
N LYS A 339 -4.97 24.59 9.71
CA LYS A 339 -5.08 25.38 10.95
C LYS A 339 -6.03 26.58 10.85
N PHE A 340 -6.62 26.82 9.68
CA PHE A 340 -7.53 27.94 9.45
C PHE A 340 -8.76 27.88 10.37
N ASN A 341 -9.00 28.95 11.10
CA ASN A 341 -10.13 29.11 12.00
C ASN A 341 -10.61 30.58 12.07
N GLN A 342 -10.61 31.29 10.95
CA GLN A 342 -11.30 32.58 10.79
C GLN A 342 -12.69 32.36 10.21
N VAL A 343 -13.61 33.31 10.43
CA VAL A 343 -14.96 33.25 9.85
C VAL A 343 -14.87 33.41 8.33
N ILE A 344 -15.45 32.46 7.58
CA ILE A 344 -15.61 32.59 6.13
C ILE A 344 -16.90 33.37 5.87
N LYS A 345 -16.79 34.53 5.22
CA LYS A 345 -17.96 35.34 4.83
C LYS A 345 -18.65 34.75 3.60
N PRO A 346 -19.97 34.97 3.42
CA PRO A 346 -20.68 34.51 2.24
C PRO A 346 -20.05 34.99 0.92
N ASN A 347 -20.08 34.13 -0.10
CA ASN A 347 -19.60 34.38 -1.47
C ASN A 347 -18.08 34.65 -1.61
N VAL A 348 -17.29 34.36 -0.58
CA VAL A 348 -15.82 34.51 -0.63
C VAL A 348 -15.13 33.32 -1.31
N LEU A 349 -15.66 32.11 -1.14
CA LEU A 349 -15.13 30.91 -1.78
C LEU A 349 -15.61 30.84 -3.25
N PRO A 350 -14.72 30.58 -4.22
CA PRO A 350 -15.09 30.55 -5.64
C PRO A 350 -16.04 29.39 -5.98
N PRO A 351 -16.97 29.59 -6.94
CA PRO A 351 -17.99 28.60 -7.33
C PRO A 351 -17.44 27.43 -8.15
N SER A 352 -16.12 27.35 -8.33
CA SER A 352 -15.43 26.23 -8.99
C SER A 352 -15.05 25.11 -8.01
N ILE A 353 -15.09 25.36 -6.69
CA ILE A 353 -14.64 24.40 -5.68
C ILE A 353 -15.57 23.20 -5.64
N THR A 354 -15.02 22.03 -5.90
CA THR A 354 -15.73 20.75 -5.81
C THR A 354 -15.31 19.95 -4.57
N GLY A 355 -14.12 20.19 -4.03
CA GLY A 355 -13.60 19.55 -2.83
C GLY A 355 -13.06 20.57 -1.82
N LEU A 356 -13.62 20.57 -0.62
CA LEU A 356 -13.21 21.46 0.47
C LEU A 356 -12.83 20.67 1.72
N PHE A 357 -11.62 20.90 2.22
CA PHE A 357 -11.13 20.34 3.48
C PHE A 357 -10.82 21.45 4.48
N LEU A 358 -11.49 21.43 5.62
CA LEU A 358 -11.33 22.38 6.72
C LEU A 358 -11.03 21.63 8.01
N TYR A 359 -9.75 21.46 8.35
CA TYR A 359 -9.39 20.63 9.50
C TYR A 359 -9.71 21.32 10.83
N ALA A 360 -9.17 22.51 11.12
CA ALA A 360 -9.35 23.23 12.40
C ALA A 360 -10.54 24.19 12.46
N TYR A 361 -11.27 24.39 11.36
CA TYR A 361 -12.39 25.33 11.30
C TYR A 361 -13.52 24.93 12.23
N ASN A 362 -13.87 25.81 13.15
CA ASN A 362 -14.96 25.64 14.10
C ASN A 362 -15.76 26.93 14.26
N HIS A 363 -16.45 27.32 13.19
CA HIS A 363 -17.44 28.41 13.19
C HIS A 363 -18.75 27.92 12.57
N PRO A 364 -19.88 28.56 12.88
CA PRO A 364 -21.16 28.25 12.23
C PRO A 364 -21.06 28.39 10.70
N LEU A 365 -21.78 27.52 9.99
CA LEU A 365 -22.03 27.68 8.57
C LEU A 365 -23.24 28.60 8.39
N SER A 366 -23.11 29.63 7.57
CA SER A 366 -24.21 30.51 7.19
C SER A 366 -24.44 30.45 5.69
N ASP A 367 -25.62 30.88 5.24
CA ASP A 367 -26.01 30.79 3.84
C ASP A 367 -25.02 31.53 2.93
N GLY A 368 -24.61 30.87 1.86
CA GLY A 368 -23.62 31.38 0.89
C GLY A 368 -22.16 31.24 1.30
N VAL A 369 -21.84 30.66 2.46
CA VAL A 369 -20.44 30.34 2.84
C VAL A 369 -19.83 29.26 1.94
N LEU A 370 -20.62 28.23 1.64
CA LEU A 370 -20.22 27.08 0.84
C LEU A 370 -20.73 27.24 -0.60
N PRO A 371 -19.87 27.13 -1.64
CA PRO A 371 -20.30 27.20 -3.03
C PRO A 371 -21.13 25.98 -3.45
N GLU A 372 -22.14 26.20 -4.30
CA GLU A 372 -23.10 25.16 -4.78
C GLU A 372 -22.44 24.00 -5.54
N SER A 373 -21.23 24.22 -6.07
CA SER A 373 -20.42 23.23 -6.79
C SER A 373 -19.80 22.15 -5.89
N ILE A 374 -19.85 22.31 -4.57
CA ILE A 374 -19.23 21.36 -3.64
C ILE A 374 -19.83 19.97 -3.80
N THR A 375 -18.94 19.00 -4.00
CA THR A 375 -19.27 17.57 -4.07
C THR A 375 -18.74 16.82 -2.85
N ASN A 376 -17.61 17.25 -2.29
CA ASN A 376 -16.94 16.63 -1.15
C ASN A 376 -16.59 17.70 -0.11
N LEU A 377 -17.07 17.52 1.12
CA LEU A 377 -16.80 18.40 2.25
C LEU A 377 -16.29 17.58 3.42
N ARG A 378 -15.09 17.91 3.90
CA ARG A 378 -14.50 17.34 5.10
C ARG A 378 -14.22 18.44 6.10
N MET A 379 -14.83 18.36 7.28
CA MET A 379 -14.62 19.31 8.38
C MET A 379 -14.31 18.56 9.66
N ASN A 380 -13.09 18.70 10.18
CA ASN A 380 -12.67 17.83 11.28
C ASN A 380 -13.05 18.39 12.65
N HIS A 381 -12.91 19.68 12.89
CA HIS A 381 -13.18 20.31 14.19
C HIS A 381 -14.54 21.01 14.31
N LEU A 382 -15.37 21.03 13.25
CA LEU A 382 -16.69 21.65 13.29
C LEU A 382 -17.57 21.00 14.36
N ASN A 383 -18.04 21.80 15.31
CA ASN A 383 -19.02 21.39 16.32
C ASN A 383 -20.09 22.47 16.56
N HIS A 384 -20.63 23.00 15.47
CA HIS A 384 -21.78 23.91 15.44
C HIS A 384 -22.91 23.30 14.60
N PRO A 385 -24.18 23.65 14.84
CA PRO A 385 -25.30 23.19 14.00
C PRO A 385 -25.03 23.45 12.53
N LEU A 386 -25.41 22.49 11.66
CA LEU A 386 -25.14 22.60 10.22
C LEU A 386 -25.98 23.73 9.59
N SER A 387 -27.12 24.05 10.19
CA SER A 387 -28.10 25.01 9.70
C SER A 387 -28.55 24.67 8.27
N ASN A 388 -29.35 25.53 7.64
CA ASN A 388 -29.78 25.31 6.26
C ASN A 388 -28.66 25.49 5.21
N SER A 389 -27.42 25.72 5.63
CA SER A 389 -26.29 26.06 4.75
C SER A 389 -25.86 24.94 3.81
N LEU A 390 -26.16 23.67 4.13
CA LEU A 390 -25.89 22.55 3.24
C LEU A 390 -27.09 22.24 2.33
N SER A 391 -28.32 22.64 2.71
CA SER A 391 -29.56 22.24 2.03
C SER A 391 -29.63 22.68 0.56
N THR A 392 -28.92 23.75 0.19
CA THR A 392 -28.88 24.31 -1.18
C THR A 392 -27.84 23.64 -2.09
N LEU A 393 -27.00 22.73 -1.55
CA LEU A 393 -25.88 22.13 -2.30
C LEU A 393 -26.34 20.93 -3.15
N HIS A 394 -26.90 21.19 -4.33
CA HIS A 394 -27.48 20.16 -5.21
C HIS A 394 -26.47 19.13 -5.75
N SER A 395 -25.18 19.50 -5.84
CA SER A 395 -24.12 18.60 -6.33
C SER A 395 -23.44 17.79 -5.21
N PHE A 396 -23.87 17.97 -3.96
CA PHE A 396 -23.17 17.45 -2.79
C PHE A 396 -23.32 15.94 -2.62
N LYS A 397 -22.21 15.23 -2.45
CA LYS A 397 -22.18 13.75 -2.41
C LYS A 397 -21.65 13.20 -1.10
N THR A 398 -20.55 13.76 -0.59
CA THR A 398 -19.82 13.19 0.55
C THR A 398 -19.62 14.24 1.64
N LEU A 399 -20.18 13.95 2.82
CA LEU A 399 -19.96 14.70 4.05
C LEU A 399 -19.12 13.88 5.03
N HIS A 400 -18.02 14.47 5.50
CA HIS A 400 -17.19 13.90 6.56
C HIS A 400 -17.01 14.89 7.70
N LEU A 401 -17.54 14.56 8.86
CA LEU A 401 -17.40 15.32 10.09
C LEU A 401 -16.75 14.46 11.18
N GLU A 402 -15.57 14.88 11.63
CA GLU A 402 -14.80 14.09 12.60
C GLU A 402 -15.28 14.36 14.03
N ARG A 403 -15.26 15.62 14.48
CA ARG A 403 -15.57 16.03 15.87
C ARG A 403 -16.96 16.67 16.05
N PHE A 404 -17.86 16.45 15.10
CA PHE A 404 -19.21 17.00 15.14
C PHE A 404 -20.09 16.20 16.10
N ASN A 405 -20.67 16.89 17.08
CA ASN A 405 -21.61 16.31 18.03
C ASN A 405 -22.71 17.33 18.37
N GLN A 406 -23.44 17.79 17.36
CA GLN A 406 -24.63 18.63 17.50
C GLN A 406 -25.85 17.90 16.95
N VAL A 407 -27.07 18.34 17.30
CA VAL A 407 -28.31 17.81 16.69
C VAL A 407 -28.32 18.14 15.20
N ILE A 408 -28.74 17.18 14.37
CA ILE A 408 -29.01 17.39 12.95
C ILE A 408 -30.51 17.59 12.81
N GLU A 409 -30.93 18.74 12.30
CA GLU A 409 -32.34 19.08 12.12
C GLU A 409 -32.88 18.60 10.76
N GLN A 410 -34.21 18.53 10.64
CA GLN A 410 -34.85 18.11 9.40
C GLN A 410 -34.52 19.10 8.27
N ASN A 411 -34.16 18.56 7.09
CA ASN A 411 -33.75 19.31 5.89
C ASN A 411 -32.36 19.98 5.93
N GLU A 412 -31.56 19.81 6.98
CA GLU A 412 -30.18 20.34 6.98
C GLU A 412 -29.27 19.60 5.99
N LEU A 413 -29.47 18.29 5.80
CA LEU A 413 -28.67 17.49 4.88
C LEU A 413 -29.34 17.44 3.50
N PRO A 414 -28.66 17.86 2.41
CA PRO A 414 -29.17 17.69 1.05
C PRO A 414 -29.00 16.23 0.60
N SER A 415 -29.36 15.92 -0.65
CA SER A 415 -29.28 14.57 -1.24
C SER A 415 -27.84 14.02 -1.39
N ILE A 416 -27.20 13.66 -0.28
CA ILE A 416 -25.85 13.07 -0.22
C ILE A 416 -25.88 11.54 -0.35
N THR A 417 -24.75 10.94 -0.76
CA THR A 417 -24.59 9.49 -0.89
C THR A 417 -23.73 8.87 0.21
N GLN A 418 -22.81 9.65 0.81
CA GLN A 418 -21.90 9.20 1.86
C GLN A 418 -21.90 10.16 3.05
N LEU A 419 -22.14 9.60 4.23
CA LEU A 419 -22.14 10.34 5.49
C LEU A 419 -21.18 9.69 6.50
N ASN A 420 -20.17 10.44 6.94
CA ASN A 420 -19.23 10.00 7.95
C ASN A 420 -19.28 10.94 9.16
N LEU A 421 -19.70 10.42 10.31
CA LEU A 421 -19.83 11.17 11.56
C LEU A 421 -19.07 10.44 12.68
N LEU A 422 -17.81 10.80 12.93
CA LEU A 422 -16.95 9.97 13.78
C LEU A 422 -17.32 10.10 15.27
N THR A 423 -17.31 11.30 15.86
CA THR A 423 -17.66 11.48 17.28
C THR A 423 -19.14 11.77 17.55
N PHE A 424 -20.00 11.69 16.54
CA PHE A 424 -21.41 12.03 16.68
C PHE A 424 -22.12 11.02 17.58
N ASN A 425 -22.76 11.53 18.63
CA ASN A 425 -23.51 10.75 19.61
C ASN A 425 -24.71 11.54 20.14
N HIS A 426 -25.52 12.07 19.22
CA HIS A 426 -26.85 12.62 19.49
C HIS A 426 -27.93 11.70 18.93
N PRO A 427 -29.14 11.66 19.52
CA PRO A 427 -30.26 10.95 18.92
C PRO A 427 -30.60 11.58 17.56
N LEU A 428 -30.85 10.73 16.57
CA LEU A 428 -31.43 11.16 15.29
C LEU A 428 -32.93 11.38 15.46
N SER A 429 -33.54 12.18 14.59
CA SER A 429 -35.01 12.32 14.52
C SER A 429 -35.52 11.76 13.19
N ASP A 430 -36.81 11.43 13.13
CA ASP A 430 -37.44 10.89 11.92
C ASP A 430 -37.26 11.83 10.71
N GLY A 431 -36.82 11.29 9.58
CA GLY A 431 -36.68 12.02 8.32
C GLY A 431 -35.50 13.00 8.24
N VAL A 432 -34.58 12.98 9.21
CA VAL A 432 -33.38 13.84 9.20
C VAL A 432 -32.34 13.40 8.18
N LEU A 433 -32.22 12.10 7.93
CA LEU A 433 -31.26 11.55 6.97
C LEU A 433 -31.92 11.39 5.58
N PRO A 434 -31.27 11.83 4.49
CA PRO A 434 -31.80 11.73 3.14
C PRO A 434 -31.75 10.30 2.58
N GLU A 435 -32.80 9.89 1.85
CA GLU A 435 -32.96 8.55 1.26
C GLU A 435 -31.84 8.15 0.28
N SER A 436 -31.17 9.13 -0.33
CA SER A 436 -30.07 8.94 -1.28
C SER A 436 -28.80 8.32 -0.67
N ILE A 437 -28.69 8.26 0.67
CA ILE A 437 -27.50 7.75 1.34
C ILE A 437 -27.32 6.26 1.07
N THR A 438 -26.10 5.89 0.66
CA THR A 438 -25.69 4.50 0.43
C THR A 438 -24.65 4.02 1.44
N PHE A 439 -23.94 4.94 2.11
CA PHE A 439 -22.90 4.64 3.10
C PHE A 439 -23.02 5.54 4.32
N ILE A 440 -23.11 4.94 5.50
CA ILE A 440 -23.06 5.64 6.79
C ILE A 440 -21.97 5.02 7.66
N THR A 441 -21.13 5.87 8.24
CA THR A 441 -20.33 5.52 9.41
C THR A 441 -20.62 6.48 10.55
N MET A 442 -20.98 5.92 11.70
CA MET A 442 -21.12 6.65 12.96
C MET A 442 -20.31 5.92 14.03
N LYS A 443 -19.10 6.42 14.31
CA LYS A 443 -18.15 5.65 15.12
C LYS A 443 -18.55 5.64 16.60
N ASP A 444 -18.86 6.79 17.18
CA ASP A 444 -19.17 6.92 18.62
C ASP A 444 -20.68 6.90 18.93
N PHE A 445 -21.54 6.76 17.92
CA PHE A 445 -22.99 6.77 18.07
C PHE A 445 -23.49 5.57 18.90
N ASN A 446 -24.23 5.86 19.97
CA ASN A 446 -24.78 4.87 20.89
C ASN A 446 -26.16 5.30 21.44
N HIS A 447 -27.07 5.69 20.55
CA HIS A 447 -28.48 5.97 20.87
C HIS A 447 -29.41 4.99 20.15
N PRO A 448 -30.64 4.74 20.65
CA PRO A 448 -31.61 3.89 19.96
C PRO A 448 -31.85 4.35 18.52
N LEU A 449 -31.97 3.39 17.60
CA LEU A 449 -32.19 3.67 16.18
C LEU A 449 -33.62 4.11 15.89
N SER A 450 -34.60 3.74 16.72
CA SER A 450 -35.99 4.22 16.73
C SER A 450 -36.62 4.43 15.35
N ASN A 451 -36.37 3.51 14.42
CA ASN A 451 -36.79 3.51 13.02
C ASN A 451 -36.23 4.63 12.11
N TYR A 452 -35.31 5.49 12.56
CA TYR A 452 -34.77 6.60 11.75
C TYR A 452 -34.07 6.13 10.48
N LEU A 453 -33.49 4.93 10.49
CA LEU A 453 -32.79 4.36 9.33
C LEU A 453 -33.72 3.56 8.40
N SER A 454 -34.92 3.21 8.85
CA SER A 454 -35.82 2.29 8.13
C SER A 454 -36.28 2.82 6.76
N THR A 455 -36.28 4.14 6.59
CA THR A 455 -36.66 4.84 5.36
C THR A 455 -35.51 4.95 4.34
N LEU A 456 -34.29 4.54 4.70
CA LEU A 456 -33.11 4.68 3.84
C LEU A 456 -32.97 3.49 2.89
N HIS A 457 -33.87 3.37 1.92
CA HIS A 457 -33.94 2.24 0.98
C HIS A 457 -32.72 2.08 0.06
N SER A 458 -31.87 3.11 -0.04
CA SER A 458 -30.61 3.05 -0.80
C SER A 458 -29.41 2.61 0.05
N LEU A 459 -29.54 2.52 1.38
CA LEU A 459 -28.42 2.28 2.30
C LEU A 459 -27.83 0.88 2.07
N LYS A 460 -26.54 0.80 1.74
CA LYS A 460 -25.80 -0.46 1.51
C LYS A 460 -24.84 -0.79 2.63
N THR A 461 -24.18 0.21 3.19
CA THR A 461 -23.15 0.02 4.21
C THR A 461 -23.44 0.84 5.45
N LEU A 462 -23.53 0.17 6.60
CA LEU A 462 -23.74 0.78 7.89
C LEU A 462 -22.67 0.33 8.89
N LEU A 463 -21.85 1.28 9.34
CA LEU A 463 -20.75 1.06 10.28
C LEU A 463 -21.00 1.81 11.60
N LEU A 464 -21.32 1.07 12.66
CA LEU A 464 -21.65 1.58 13.98
C LEU A 464 -20.67 1.05 15.04
N GLN A 465 -19.48 1.63 15.12
CA GLN A 465 -18.38 1.03 15.90
C GLN A 465 -18.71 0.89 17.39
N SER A 466 -19.18 1.96 18.05
CA SER A 466 -19.43 2.01 19.50
C SER A 466 -20.89 1.74 19.87
N PHE A 467 -21.75 1.38 18.90
CA PHE A 467 -23.18 1.18 19.13
C PHE A 467 -23.45 -0.05 19.97
N ASN A 468 -24.21 0.14 21.05
CA ASN A 468 -24.63 -0.91 21.97
C ASN A 468 -26.02 -0.57 22.56
N GLN A 469 -27.03 -0.50 21.69
CA GLN A 469 -28.43 -0.35 22.06
C GLN A 469 -29.25 -1.50 21.48
N VAL A 470 -30.43 -1.77 22.06
CA VAL A 470 -31.38 -2.74 21.50
C VAL A 470 -31.85 -2.27 20.13
N ILE A 471 -31.83 -3.17 19.15
CA ILE A 471 -32.40 -2.95 17.81
C ILE A 471 -33.79 -3.58 17.83
N LYS A 472 -34.82 -2.87 17.37
CA LYS A 472 -36.16 -3.45 17.19
C LYS A 472 -36.33 -3.98 15.76
N PRO A 473 -37.25 -4.93 15.53
CA PRO A 473 -37.60 -5.37 14.18
C PRO A 473 -37.95 -4.19 13.29
N ASN A 474 -37.44 -4.20 12.05
CA ASN A 474 -37.65 -3.18 11.02
C ASN A 474 -36.97 -1.82 11.25
N GLU A 475 -36.14 -1.65 12.29
CA GLU A 475 -35.38 -0.40 12.48
C GLU A 475 -34.28 -0.18 11.44
N LEU A 476 -33.79 -1.28 10.86
CA LEU A 476 -32.76 -1.28 9.82
C LEU A 476 -33.38 -1.52 8.44
N PRO A 477 -32.96 -0.80 7.39
CA PRO A 477 -33.48 -0.98 6.04
C PRO A 477 -32.97 -2.28 5.40
N GLU A 478 -33.85 -2.99 4.69
CA GLU A 478 -33.57 -4.27 4.02
C GLU A 478 -32.45 -4.19 2.98
N SER A 479 -32.15 -2.99 2.47
CA SER A 479 -31.16 -2.75 1.43
C SER A 479 -29.71 -2.95 1.87
N ILE A 480 -29.43 -3.02 3.18
CA ILE A 480 -28.08 -3.13 3.74
C ILE A 480 -27.43 -4.44 3.30
N THR A 481 -26.23 -4.35 2.74
CA THR A 481 -25.39 -5.49 2.37
C THR A 481 -24.24 -5.73 3.34
N LEU A 482 -23.79 -4.68 4.05
CA LEU A 482 -22.74 -4.75 5.07
C LEU A 482 -23.19 -4.01 6.34
N LEU A 483 -23.28 -4.76 7.45
CA LEU A 483 -23.53 -4.24 8.78
C LEU A 483 -22.36 -4.57 9.71
N ARG A 484 -21.78 -3.54 10.32
CA ARG A 484 -20.71 -3.69 11.30
C ARG A 484 -21.05 -2.97 12.60
N MET A 485 -21.06 -3.71 13.71
CA MET A 485 -21.27 -3.17 15.05
C MET A 485 -20.24 -3.75 16.02
N ASN A 486 -19.18 -3.00 16.30
CA ASN A 486 -18.04 -3.56 17.04
C ASN A 486 -18.36 -3.72 18.54
N SER A 487 -19.08 -2.78 19.15
CA SER A 487 -19.40 -2.78 20.58
C SER A 487 -20.76 -3.39 20.92
N PHE A 488 -21.53 -3.86 19.92
CA PHE A 488 -22.89 -4.35 20.13
C PHE A 488 -22.92 -5.67 20.90
N ASN A 489 -23.65 -5.68 22.01
CA ASN A 489 -23.83 -6.83 22.88
C ASN A 489 -25.24 -6.81 23.52
N HIS A 490 -26.27 -6.89 22.68
CA HIS A 490 -27.67 -7.13 23.06
C HIS A 490 -28.23 -8.31 22.26
N PRO A 491 -29.24 -9.05 22.75
CA PRO A 491 -29.84 -10.14 21.99
C PRO A 491 -30.28 -9.69 20.59
N LEU A 492 -29.92 -10.46 19.55
CA LEU A 492 -30.36 -10.17 18.18
C LEU A 492 -31.86 -10.44 18.00
N SER A 493 -32.41 -11.47 18.64
CA SER A 493 -33.82 -11.89 18.50
C SER A 493 -34.30 -11.81 17.04
N ASN A 494 -35.44 -11.20 16.76
CA ASN A 494 -35.96 -11.00 15.39
C ASN A 494 -35.51 -9.67 14.75
N SER A 495 -34.49 -9.00 15.28
CA SER A 495 -34.11 -7.62 14.87
C SER A 495 -33.50 -7.54 13.47
N LEU A 496 -32.82 -8.60 13.04
CA LEU A 496 -32.15 -8.66 11.72
C LEU A 496 -32.94 -9.50 10.70
N SER A 497 -34.07 -10.10 11.07
CA SER A 497 -34.75 -11.14 10.27
C SER A 497 -35.20 -10.67 8.89
N THR A 498 -35.41 -9.37 8.71
CA THR A 498 -35.84 -8.73 7.44
C THR A 498 -34.68 -8.33 6.52
N LEU A 499 -33.42 -8.46 6.94
CA LEU A 499 -32.26 -8.01 6.18
C LEU A 499 -31.81 -9.04 5.12
N HIS A 500 -32.69 -9.34 4.16
CA HIS A 500 -32.42 -10.33 3.11
C HIS A 500 -31.27 -9.95 2.17
N SER A 501 -30.92 -8.65 2.06
CA SER A 501 -29.76 -8.22 1.25
C SER A 501 -28.42 -8.39 1.98
N LEU A 502 -28.42 -8.68 3.29
CA LEU A 502 -27.21 -8.67 4.11
C LEU A 502 -26.26 -9.81 3.70
N LYS A 503 -25.05 -9.44 3.31
CA LYS A 503 -23.96 -10.36 2.92
C LYS A 503 -22.88 -10.46 3.97
N THR A 504 -22.58 -9.35 4.64
CA THR A 504 -21.50 -9.26 5.62
C THR A 504 -22.03 -8.72 6.94
N LEU A 505 -21.87 -9.51 8.01
CA LEU A 505 -22.23 -9.15 9.37
C LEU A 505 -21.01 -9.26 10.28
N ILE A 506 -20.66 -8.16 10.96
CA ILE A 506 -19.48 -8.09 11.83
C ILE A 506 -19.92 -7.62 13.21
N LEU A 507 -19.77 -8.48 14.23
CA LEU A 507 -20.18 -8.24 15.61
C LEU A 507 -19.04 -8.56 16.58
N HIS A 508 -18.17 -7.59 16.84
CA HIS A 508 -16.91 -7.88 17.56
C HIS A 508 -17.09 -8.19 19.06
N ALA A 509 -18.01 -7.50 19.74
CA ALA A 509 -18.24 -7.61 21.18
C ALA A 509 -19.44 -8.51 21.55
N TYR A 510 -20.11 -9.09 20.56
CA TYR A 510 -21.36 -9.81 20.77
C TYR A 510 -21.15 -11.13 21.52
N ASN A 511 -21.81 -11.28 22.67
CA ASN A 511 -21.75 -12.44 23.54
C ASN A 511 -23.13 -12.76 24.16
N HIS A 512 -24.17 -12.78 23.33
CA HIS A 512 -25.50 -13.27 23.68
C HIS A 512 -25.82 -14.55 22.91
N PRO A 513 -26.56 -15.52 23.49
CA PRO A 513 -26.94 -16.73 22.76
C PRO A 513 -27.64 -16.42 21.44
N LEU A 514 -27.22 -17.08 20.37
CA LEU A 514 -27.92 -17.03 19.09
C LEU A 514 -29.14 -17.96 19.14
N GLU A 515 -30.28 -17.48 18.65
CA GLU A 515 -31.46 -18.31 18.40
C GLU A 515 -31.47 -18.78 16.93
N PRO A 516 -32.19 -19.86 16.57
CA PRO A 516 -32.33 -20.24 15.18
C PRO A 516 -32.90 -19.10 14.31
N GLN A 517 -32.40 -18.96 13.09
CA GLN A 517 -32.89 -17.98 12.09
C GLN A 517 -32.64 -16.49 12.40
N VAL A 518 -31.89 -16.14 13.46
CA VAL A 518 -31.59 -14.73 13.79
C VAL A 518 -30.53 -14.10 12.88
N ILE A 519 -29.62 -14.91 12.34
CA ILE A 519 -28.66 -14.47 11.33
C ILE A 519 -29.36 -14.52 9.97
N PRO A 520 -29.36 -13.42 9.18
CA PRO A 520 -30.11 -13.36 7.93
C PRO A 520 -29.71 -14.44 6.91
N PRO A 521 -30.66 -14.93 6.09
CA PRO A 521 -30.49 -16.15 5.29
C PRO A 521 -29.47 -16.05 4.16
N ASN A 522 -29.04 -14.83 3.80
CA ASN A 522 -28.12 -14.57 2.68
C ASN A 522 -26.72 -14.13 3.13
N VAL A 523 -26.44 -14.15 4.44
CA VAL A 523 -25.12 -13.81 4.99
C VAL A 523 -24.08 -14.82 4.50
N GLU A 524 -23.01 -14.30 3.92
CA GLU A 524 -21.88 -15.06 3.37
C GLU A 524 -20.62 -14.91 4.24
N HIS A 525 -20.49 -13.80 4.96
CA HIS A 525 -19.38 -13.49 5.86
C HIS A 525 -19.87 -13.07 7.24
N LEU A 526 -19.44 -13.77 8.29
CA LEU A 526 -19.80 -13.51 9.68
C LEU A 526 -18.56 -13.45 10.58
N GLU A 527 -18.43 -12.39 11.37
CA GLU A 527 -17.40 -12.26 12.39
C GLU A 527 -17.99 -12.09 13.80
N LEU A 528 -17.61 -12.99 14.71
CA LEU A 528 -18.02 -13.03 16.11
C LEU A 528 -16.78 -13.07 17.03
N THR A 529 -16.13 -11.93 17.25
CA THR A 529 -14.79 -11.91 17.91
C THR A 529 -14.81 -11.88 19.44
N SER A 530 -15.97 -11.92 20.09
CA SER A 530 -16.09 -12.02 21.55
C SER A 530 -17.17 -13.02 22.00
N TYR A 531 -17.54 -13.95 21.13
CA TYR A 531 -18.67 -14.85 21.36
C TYR A 531 -18.25 -16.09 22.14
N ASN A 532 -18.85 -16.32 23.30
CA ASN A 532 -18.59 -17.47 24.16
C ASN A 532 -19.86 -18.22 24.60
N CYS A 533 -20.99 -17.99 23.92
CA CYS A 533 -22.21 -18.75 24.12
C CYS A 533 -22.14 -20.08 23.36
N ASN A 534 -23.00 -21.06 23.66
CA ASN A 534 -22.99 -22.34 22.96
C ASN A 534 -23.35 -22.17 21.47
N LEU A 535 -22.69 -22.97 20.62
CA LEU A 535 -23.14 -23.20 19.24
C LEU A 535 -24.09 -24.40 19.20
N GLY A 536 -24.77 -24.57 18.08
CA GLY A 536 -25.77 -25.62 17.92
C GLY A 536 -26.35 -25.68 16.52
N LYS A 537 -27.13 -26.74 16.27
CA LYS A 537 -27.76 -26.97 14.97
C LYS A 537 -28.68 -25.80 14.59
N HIS A 538 -28.64 -25.41 13.32
CA HIS A 538 -29.53 -24.42 12.70
C HIS A 538 -29.37 -22.96 13.17
N LEU A 539 -28.26 -22.60 13.82
CA LEU A 539 -27.99 -21.20 14.21
C LEU A 539 -27.52 -20.31 13.05
N PHE A 540 -26.91 -20.91 12.03
CA PHE A 540 -26.30 -20.19 10.91
C PHE A 540 -26.98 -20.53 9.58
N PRO A 541 -27.01 -19.60 8.61
CA PRO A 541 -27.57 -19.85 7.29
C PRO A 541 -26.63 -20.74 6.45
N ASN A 542 -27.23 -21.50 5.52
CA ASN A 542 -26.48 -22.36 4.58
C ASN A 542 -25.78 -21.57 3.46
N THR A 543 -25.79 -20.24 3.52
CA THR A 543 -25.02 -19.37 2.63
C THR A 543 -23.68 -18.94 3.23
N LEU A 544 -23.44 -19.20 4.52
CA LEU A 544 -22.27 -18.74 5.23
C LEU A 544 -21.00 -19.43 4.69
N GLN A 545 -20.10 -18.67 4.07
CA GLN A 545 -18.87 -19.15 3.43
C GLN A 545 -17.62 -18.82 4.24
N HIS A 546 -17.59 -17.66 4.89
CA HIS A 546 -16.48 -17.17 5.69
C HIS A 546 -16.94 -16.94 7.13
N PHE A 547 -16.35 -17.65 8.07
CA PHE A 547 -16.69 -17.52 9.49
C PHE A 547 -15.45 -17.24 10.32
N VAL A 548 -15.48 -16.13 11.05
CA VAL A 548 -14.46 -15.75 12.04
C VAL A 548 -15.07 -15.78 13.43
N ILE A 549 -14.45 -16.50 14.36
CA ILE A 549 -14.88 -16.57 15.75
C ILE A 549 -13.68 -16.40 16.69
N SER A 550 -13.86 -15.64 17.76
CA SER A 550 -12.86 -15.45 18.82
C SER A 550 -13.53 -15.39 20.19
N LYS A 551 -12.76 -15.63 21.25
CA LYS A 551 -13.15 -15.82 22.66
C LYS A 551 -14.08 -17.00 22.93
N TYR A 552 -14.29 -17.87 21.95
CA TYR A 552 -15.09 -19.09 22.11
C TYR A 552 -14.29 -20.19 22.82
N SER A 553 -14.74 -20.61 24.00
CA SER A 553 -14.07 -21.59 24.87
C SER A 553 -14.86 -22.89 25.07
N ASN A 554 -16.06 -22.99 24.48
CA ASN A 554 -16.87 -24.21 24.56
C ASN A 554 -16.34 -25.30 23.62
N GLU A 555 -16.85 -26.51 23.76
CA GLU A 555 -16.57 -27.59 22.80
C GLU A 555 -17.34 -27.33 21.50
N LEU A 556 -16.68 -27.53 20.34
CA LEU A 556 -17.30 -27.52 19.04
C LEU A 556 -17.77 -28.94 18.70
N LEU A 557 -19.07 -29.11 18.49
CA LEU A 557 -19.72 -30.40 18.25
C LEU A 557 -20.03 -30.61 16.77
N GLU A 558 -20.29 -31.87 16.41
CA GLU A 558 -20.75 -32.22 15.07
C GLU A 558 -22.08 -31.50 14.73
N ASN A 559 -22.12 -30.80 13.60
CA ASN A 559 -23.24 -29.99 13.09
C ASN A 559 -23.49 -28.63 13.80
N ASP A 560 -22.56 -28.15 14.63
CA ASP A 560 -22.62 -26.79 15.17
C ASP A 560 -22.43 -25.70 14.09
N LEU A 561 -21.68 -26.05 13.04
CA LEU A 561 -21.37 -25.19 11.92
C LEU A 561 -22.01 -25.72 10.62
N PRO A 562 -22.51 -24.86 9.72
CA PRO A 562 -23.12 -25.27 8.47
C PRO A 562 -22.07 -25.79 7.47
N SER A 563 -22.49 -26.72 6.60
CA SER A 563 -21.65 -27.32 5.55
C SER A 563 -21.36 -26.40 4.36
N SER A 564 -21.73 -25.13 4.46
CA SER A 564 -21.44 -24.10 3.46
C SER A 564 -20.10 -23.40 3.71
N ILE A 565 -19.54 -23.49 4.91
CA ILE A 565 -18.32 -22.77 5.28
C ILE A 565 -17.13 -23.31 4.50
N THR A 566 -16.40 -22.42 3.84
CA THR A 566 -15.18 -22.74 3.08
C THR A 566 -13.93 -22.16 3.74
N GLU A 567 -14.07 -21.09 4.52
CA GLU A 567 -13.01 -20.51 5.34
C GLU A 567 -13.47 -20.37 6.78
N LEU A 568 -12.75 -21.05 7.68
CA LEU A 568 -12.98 -21.02 9.12
C LEU A 568 -11.73 -20.45 9.81
N ASN A 569 -11.88 -19.29 10.43
CA ASN A 569 -10.86 -18.67 11.24
C ASN A 569 -11.29 -18.64 12.71
N ILE A 570 -10.61 -19.40 13.55
CA ILE A 570 -10.82 -19.41 14.99
C ILE A 570 -9.65 -18.64 15.60
N GLU A 571 -9.88 -17.39 15.95
CA GLU A 571 -8.83 -16.53 16.51
C GLU A 571 -8.59 -16.86 17.99
N SER A 572 -7.40 -16.49 18.46
CA SER A 572 -6.96 -16.78 19.83
C SER A 572 -7.75 -16.04 20.90
N ASN A 573 -7.90 -16.67 22.06
CA ASN A 573 -8.70 -16.13 23.15
C ASN A 573 -7.82 -15.57 24.29
N TYR A 574 -6.55 -15.99 24.38
CA TYR A 574 -5.65 -15.75 25.52
C TYR A 574 -6.31 -16.06 26.89
N THR A 575 -7.34 -16.91 26.88
CA THR A 575 -8.10 -17.29 28.07
C THR A 575 -7.54 -18.57 28.67
N SER A 576 -7.82 -18.82 29.95
CA SER A 576 -7.38 -20.05 30.64
C SER A 576 -7.99 -21.35 30.06
N ASN A 577 -9.11 -21.26 29.32
CA ASN A 577 -9.82 -22.40 28.75
C ASN A 577 -9.86 -22.31 27.21
N PRO A 578 -9.01 -23.03 26.49
CA PRO A 578 -9.04 -23.06 25.02
C PRO A 578 -10.21 -23.90 24.49
N ILE A 579 -10.69 -23.57 23.28
CA ILE A 579 -11.69 -24.35 22.53
C ILE A 579 -11.31 -25.83 22.44
N ARG A 580 -12.32 -26.71 22.50
CA ARG A 580 -12.18 -28.16 22.26
C ARG A 580 -12.89 -28.54 20.97
N PHE A 581 -12.36 -29.55 20.27
CA PHE A 581 -12.93 -30.03 19.02
C PHE A 581 -13.37 -31.48 19.16
N GLN A 582 -14.64 -31.76 18.90
CA GLN A 582 -15.11 -33.13 18.67
C GLN A 582 -14.63 -33.61 17.28
N ILE A 583 -14.48 -34.93 17.11
CA ILE A 583 -14.30 -35.52 15.77
C ILE A 583 -15.48 -35.10 14.88
N ASN A 584 -15.22 -34.76 13.61
CA ASN A 584 -16.20 -34.25 12.64
C ASN A 584 -16.87 -32.90 12.98
N SER A 585 -16.39 -32.17 13.99
CA SER A 585 -16.94 -30.84 14.36
C SER A 585 -16.70 -29.75 13.32
N ILE A 586 -15.61 -29.86 12.56
CA ILE A 586 -15.28 -28.93 11.47
C ILE A 586 -15.94 -29.43 10.18
N PRO A 587 -16.76 -28.62 9.48
CA PRO A 587 -17.49 -29.07 8.31
C PRO A 587 -16.58 -29.58 7.17
N PRO A 588 -16.97 -30.64 6.46
CA PRO A 588 -16.18 -31.20 5.36
C PRO A 588 -16.13 -30.31 4.10
N SER A 589 -16.71 -29.12 4.14
CA SER A 589 -16.61 -28.08 3.10
C SER A 589 -15.41 -27.14 3.30
N VAL A 590 -14.82 -27.10 4.50
CA VAL A 590 -13.77 -26.14 4.87
C VAL A 590 -12.51 -26.41 4.04
N LYS A 591 -12.05 -25.38 3.30
CA LYS A 591 -10.83 -25.41 2.48
C LYS A 591 -9.67 -24.69 3.17
N LYS A 592 -9.96 -23.65 3.92
CA LYS A 592 -8.98 -22.89 4.71
C LYS A 592 -9.36 -22.91 6.17
N LEU A 593 -8.44 -23.39 7.01
CA LEU A 593 -8.65 -23.53 8.45
C LEU A 593 -7.51 -22.85 9.21
N ILE A 594 -7.86 -21.86 10.03
CA ILE A 594 -6.94 -21.21 10.96
C ILE A 594 -7.37 -21.59 12.38
N LEU A 595 -6.52 -22.35 13.08
CA LEU A 595 -6.75 -22.76 14.46
C LEU A 595 -6.22 -21.70 15.45
N PRO A 596 -6.80 -21.60 16.66
CA PRO A 596 -6.44 -20.53 17.59
C PRO A 596 -5.04 -20.72 18.14
N ILE A 597 -4.31 -19.61 18.26
CA ILE A 597 -2.87 -19.55 18.59
C ILE A 597 -2.55 -20.25 19.93
N ASP A 598 -3.48 -20.21 20.88
CA ASP A 598 -3.40 -20.70 22.25
C ASP A 598 -4.02 -22.09 22.47
N HIS A 599 -4.48 -22.78 21.41
CA HIS A 599 -4.99 -24.14 21.56
C HIS A 599 -3.89 -25.10 22.01
N SER A 600 -4.10 -25.70 23.19
CA SER A 600 -3.11 -26.54 23.86
C SER A 600 -3.50 -28.01 23.94
N GLN A 601 -4.72 -28.41 23.56
CA GLN A 601 -5.16 -29.81 23.65
C GLN A 601 -4.66 -30.64 22.44
N PRO A 602 -4.48 -31.96 22.57
CA PRO A 602 -4.10 -32.81 21.43
C PRO A 602 -5.18 -32.83 20.33
N LEU A 603 -4.77 -32.59 19.08
CA LEU A 603 -5.60 -32.76 17.90
C LEU A 603 -5.71 -34.24 17.53
N GLN A 604 -6.93 -34.79 17.56
CA GLN A 604 -7.20 -36.18 17.22
C GLN A 604 -7.23 -36.38 15.70
N VAL A 605 -6.89 -37.59 15.25
CA VAL A 605 -7.06 -38.00 13.85
C VAL A 605 -8.55 -37.90 13.48
N GLY A 606 -8.85 -37.18 12.40
CA GLY A 606 -10.23 -36.91 11.97
C GLY A 606 -10.84 -35.61 12.50
N THR A 607 -10.14 -34.84 13.35
CA THR A 607 -10.58 -33.48 13.73
C THR A 607 -10.54 -32.51 12.55
N ILE A 608 -9.48 -32.58 11.74
CA ILE A 608 -9.31 -31.73 10.55
C ILE A 608 -9.85 -32.52 9.34
N PRO A 609 -10.81 -31.97 8.57
CA PRO A 609 -11.42 -32.71 7.46
C PRO A 609 -10.52 -32.80 6.23
N ASN A 610 -10.69 -33.86 5.44
CA ASN A 610 -9.95 -34.13 4.19
C ASN A 610 -10.23 -33.13 3.04
N SER A 611 -10.97 -32.06 3.31
CA SER A 611 -11.22 -30.95 2.38
C SER A 611 -10.27 -29.77 2.61
N VAL A 612 -9.58 -29.72 3.75
CA VAL A 612 -8.68 -28.61 4.09
C VAL A 612 -7.46 -28.65 3.18
N VAL A 613 -7.20 -27.53 2.50
CA VAL A 613 -6.09 -27.31 1.56
C VAL A 613 -5.06 -26.37 2.17
N ASP A 614 -5.51 -25.39 2.96
CA ASP A 614 -4.67 -24.40 3.66
C ASP A 614 -4.94 -24.47 5.17
N LEU A 615 -3.90 -24.81 5.94
CA LEU A 615 -4.00 -25.09 7.37
C LEU A 615 -2.97 -24.27 8.16
N GLU A 616 -3.46 -23.49 9.12
CA GLU A 616 -2.61 -22.86 10.13
C GLU A 616 -2.82 -23.52 11.50
N LEU A 617 -1.78 -24.16 12.02
CA LEU A 617 -1.80 -24.81 13.33
C LEU A 617 -1.57 -23.80 14.49
N PRO A 618 -2.03 -24.12 15.72
CA PRO A 618 -1.90 -23.26 16.90
C PRO A 618 -0.46 -22.89 17.22
N ARG A 619 -0.10 -21.61 17.31
CA ARG A 619 1.30 -21.19 17.52
C ARG A 619 1.97 -21.84 18.73
N HIS A 620 1.26 -22.08 19.82
CA HIS A 620 1.82 -22.64 21.06
C HIS A 620 1.52 -24.13 21.27
N TYR A 621 1.20 -24.87 20.20
CA TYR A 621 0.93 -26.29 20.27
C TYR A 621 2.13 -27.09 20.80
N SER A 622 2.00 -27.74 21.95
CA SER A 622 3.08 -28.46 22.64
C SER A 622 3.00 -29.98 22.54
N HIS A 623 1.92 -30.52 21.96
CA HIS A 623 1.75 -31.97 21.82
C HIS A 623 2.42 -32.50 20.55
N PRO A 624 2.93 -33.74 20.55
CA PRO A 624 3.38 -34.39 19.32
C PRO A 624 2.23 -34.50 18.31
N LEU A 625 2.49 -34.16 17.05
CA LEU A 625 1.58 -34.41 15.94
C LEU A 625 1.65 -35.90 15.57
N GLN A 626 0.52 -36.59 15.53
CA GLN A 626 0.46 -38.00 15.15
C GLN A 626 0.32 -38.15 13.63
N VAL A 627 0.79 -39.28 13.09
CA VAL A 627 0.59 -39.63 11.68
C VAL A 627 -0.93 -39.67 11.40
N GLY A 628 -1.36 -38.93 10.38
CA GLY A 628 -2.77 -38.80 10.01
C GLY A 628 -3.54 -37.68 10.73
N THR A 629 -2.94 -36.94 11.68
CA THR A 629 -3.57 -35.74 12.27
C THR A 629 -3.79 -34.65 11.22
N ILE A 630 -2.83 -34.48 10.30
CA ILE A 630 -2.92 -33.55 9.18
C ILE A 630 -3.39 -34.33 7.94
N PRO A 631 -4.52 -33.97 7.32
CA PRO A 631 -5.04 -34.65 6.13
C PRO A 631 -4.13 -34.59 4.90
N ASN A 632 -4.19 -35.63 4.06
CA ASN A 632 -3.54 -35.71 2.76
C ASN A 632 -4.10 -34.75 1.68
N SER A 633 -5.01 -33.86 2.03
CA SER A 633 -5.50 -32.78 1.17
C SER A 633 -4.73 -31.47 1.37
N VAL A 634 -4.00 -31.34 2.48
CA VAL A 634 -3.33 -30.08 2.86
C VAL A 634 -2.15 -29.85 1.92
N THR A 635 -2.16 -28.69 1.25
CA THR A 635 -1.08 -28.26 0.34
C THR A 635 -0.29 -27.09 0.90
N HIS A 636 -0.87 -26.32 1.81
CA HIS A 636 -0.25 -25.21 2.53
C HIS A 636 -0.39 -25.44 4.03
N LEU A 637 0.73 -25.51 4.74
CA LEU A 637 0.75 -25.78 6.18
C LEU A 637 1.61 -24.75 6.89
N THR A 638 1.06 -24.10 7.90
CA THR A 638 1.84 -23.34 8.87
C THR A 638 1.94 -24.10 10.18
N LEU A 639 3.15 -24.56 10.51
CA LEU A 639 3.45 -25.32 11.71
C LEU A 639 3.49 -24.44 12.98
N PRO A 640 3.22 -25.03 14.15
CA PRO A 640 3.30 -24.34 15.42
C PRO A 640 4.76 -24.08 15.83
N LYS A 641 4.97 -23.44 16.97
CA LYS A 641 6.28 -23.44 17.65
C LYS A 641 6.55 -24.84 18.17
N VAL A 642 7.17 -25.68 17.35
CA VAL A 642 7.49 -27.06 17.72
C VAL A 642 8.72 -27.10 18.62
N PHE A 643 8.63 -27.83 19.73
CA PHE A 643 9.75 -28.03 20.69
C PHE A 643 10.40 -29.41 20.59
N SER A 644 9.91 -30.26 19.69
CA SER A 644 10.43 -31.61 19.43
C SER A 644 10.63 -31.80 17.93
N PRO A 645 11.55 -32.67 17.49
CA PRO A 645 11.71 -33.01 16.07
C PRO A 645 10.42 -33.61 15.48
N LEU A 646 10.12 -33.29 14.22
CA LEU A 646 9.03 -33.92 13.48
C LEU A 646 9.34 -35.41 13.26
N GLN A 647 8.31 -36.26 13.28
CA GLN A 647 8.45 -37.68 12.95
C GLN A 647 8.13 -37.91 11.47
N VAL A 648 8.75 -38.94 10.89
CA VAL A 648 8.49 -39.35 9.49
C VAL A 648 7.01 -39.74 9.34
N GLY A 649 6.38 -39.24 8.27
CA GLY A 649 4.96 -39.50 7.97
C GLY A 649 3.95 -38.56 8.66
N VAL A 650 4.39 -37.61 9.49
CA VAL A 650 3.50 -36.62 10.13
C VAL A 650 3.00 -35.58 9.13
N LEU A 651 3.87 -35.15 8.21
CA LEU A 651 3.50 -34.22 7.16
C LEU A 651 2.82 -34.98 6.00
N PRO A 652 1.73 -34.45 5.41
CA PRO A 652 1.01 -35.13 4.36
C PRO A 652 1.76 -35.10 3.02
N GLU A 653 1.62 -36.16 2.22
CA GLU A 653 2.30 -36.29 0.92
C GLU A 653 1.84 -35.26 -0.13
N SER A 654 0.73 -34.57 0.09
CA SER A 654 0.23 -33.49 -0.77
C SER A 654 0.87 -32.13 -0.50
N LEU A 655 1.68 -32.00 0.55
CA LEU A 655 2.16 -30.71 1.04
C LEU A 655 3.09 -30.03 0.03
N THR A 656 2.75 -28.81 -0.39
CA THR A 656 3.58 -28.03 -1.35
C THR A 656 4.30 -26.86 -0.68
N LYS A 657 3.67 -26.22 0.32
CA LYS A 657 4.23 -25.09 1.06
C LYS A 657 4.18 -25.34 2.55
N LEU A 658 5.32 -25.21 3.21
CA LEU A 658 5.50 -25.44 4.64
C LEU A 658 6.07 -24.20 5.32
N THR A 659 5.37 -23.61 6.28
CA THR A 659 5.85 -22.44 7.02
C THR A 659 6.13 -22.82 8.47
N PHE A 660 7.37 -22.59 8.92
CA PHE A 660 7.76 -22.67 10.32
C PHE A 660 7.71 -21.26 10.93
N ARG A 661 6.90 -21.08 11.98
CA ARG A 661 6.76 -19.78 12.67
C ARG A 661 8.00 -19.42 13.49
N ARG A 662 8.08 -18.13 13.86
CA ARG A 662 9.07 -17.58 14.79
C ARG A 662 9.19 -18.43 16.06
N GLY A 663 10.42 -18.77 16.45
CA GLY A 663 10.74 -19.54 17.65
C GLY A 663 10.77 -21.06 17.47
N PHE A 664 10.61 -21.58 16.26
CA PHE A 664 10.98 -22.96 15.93
C PHE A 664 12.51 -23.08 15.98
N ASP A 665 13.04 -23.99 16.81
CA ASP A 665 14.49 -24.15 17.04
C ASP A 665 14.83 -25.64 17.20
N GLN A 666 14.38 -26.45 16.24
CA GLN A 666 14.68 -27.89 16.17
C GLN A 666 15.35 -28.22 14.84
N PRO A 667 16.31 -29.16 14.79
CA PRO A 667 16.92 -29.56 13.52
C PRO A 667 15.85 -30.15 12.59
N ILE A 668 15.88 -29.75 11.33
CA ILE A 668 14.98 -30.30 10.29
C ILE A 668 15.65 -31.55 9.72
N ASP A 669 14.99 -32.70 9.85
CA ASP A 669 15.41 -33.94 9.18
C ASP A 669 14.76 -34.02 7.78
N PRO A 670 15.54 -34.09 6.69
CA PRO A 670 15.02 -34.24 5.33
C PRO A 670 14.07 -35.42 5.15
N ALA A 671 14.25 -36.51 5.89
CA ALA A 671 13.39 -37.69 5.80
C ALA A 671 11.95 -37.41 6.27
N THR A 672 11.74 -36.32 7.01
CA THR A 672 10.43 -35.90 7.53
C THR A 672 9.67 -34.97 6.59
N ILE A 673 10.34 -34.42 5.56
CA ILE A 673 9.76 -33.48 4.61
C ILE A 673 9.30 -34.25 3.34
N PRO A 674 8.00 -34.21 2.98
CA PRO A 674 7.50 -34.86 1.77
C PRO A 674 8.16 -34.33 0.50
N GLN A 675 8.30 -35.20 -0.52
CA GLN A 675 8.95 -34.83 -1.78
C GLN A 675 8.18 -33.77 -2.59
N SER A 676 6.89 -33.61 -2.31
CA SER A 676 6.01 -32.62 -2.92
C SER A 676 6.24 -31.18 -2.44
N VAL A 677 6.99 -30.98 -1.35
CA VAL A 677 7.24 -29.64 -0.78
C VAL A 677 8.18 -28.87 -1.70
N THR A 678 7.66 -27.81 -2.34
CA THR A 678 8.45 -26.92 -3.21
C THR A 678 8.87 -25.63 -2.51
N GLN A 679 8.25 -25.30 -1.37
CA GLN A 679 8.59 -24.11 -0.60
C GLN A 679 8.52 -24.39 0.91
N ILE A 680 9.60 -24.02 1.61
CA ILE A 680 9.67 -23.96 3.07
C ILE A 680 9.92 -22.50 3.47
N SER A 681 9.14 -21.94 4.37
CA SER A 681 9.37 -20.61 4.93
C SER A 681 9.86 -20.76 6.38
N LEU A 682 11.06 -20.26 6.68
CA LEU A 682 11.65 -20.26 8.03
C LEU A 682 11.77 -18.82 8.54
N HIS A 683 11.57 -18.60 9.83
CA HIS A 683 11.85 -17.31 10.42
C HIS A 683 13.38 -17.10 10.56
N TYR A 684 13.84 -15.83 10.55
CA TYR A 684 15.28 -15.51 10.56
C TYR A 684 16.04 -16.00 11.81
N ASP A 685 15.32 -16.26 12.90
CA ASP A 685 15.88 -16.70 14.19
C ASP A 685 16.23 -18.20 14.24
N TYR A 686 15.93 -18.98 13.20
CA TYR A 686 16.33 -20.39 13.10
C TYR A 686 17.86 -20.54 12.98
N LYS A 687 18.48 -21.24 13.94
CA LYS A 687 19.95 -21.33 14.09
C LYS A 687 20.56 -22.66 13.68
N HIS A 688 19.77 -23.72 13.53
CA HIS A 688 20.31 -25.02 13.16
C HIS A 688 20.76 -25.07 11.69
N PRO A 689 21.75 -25.93 11.35
CA PRO A 689 22.15 -26.15 9.97
C PRO A 689 20.97 -26.59 9.12
N ILE A 690 20.83 -25.99 7.95
CA ILE A 690 19.84 -26.40 6.96
C ILE A 690 20.42 -27.58 6.17
N PRO A 691 19.70 -28.72 6.06
CA PRO A 691 20.17 -29.83 5.26
C PRO A 691 20.34 -29.44 3.78
N ASN A 692 21.43 -29.91 3.15
CA ASN A 692 21.75 -29.61 1.75
C ASN A 692 20.62 -29.98 0.77
N SER A 693 19.81 -31.00 1.10
CA SER A 693 18.67 -31.41 0.28
C SER A 693 17.49 -30.41 0.28
N LEU A 694 17.38 -29.55 1.31
CA LEU A 694 16.26 -28.63 1.51
C LEU A 694 16.63 -27.16 1.23
N ILE A 695 17.92 -26.85 1.03
CA ILE A 695 18.43 -25.47 1.01
C ILE A 695 17.79 -24.58 -0.08
N ASN A 696 17.30 -25.18 -1.16
CA ASN A 696 16.78 -24.50 -2.37
C ASN A 696 15.30 -24.16 -2.27
N ILE A 697 14.60 -24.88 -1.40
CA ILE A 697 13.16 -24.68 -1.19
C ILE A 697 12.92 -23.79 0.03
N ILE A 698 13.95 -23.50 0.84
CA ILE A 698 13.86 -22.65 2.02
C ILE A 698 13.95 -21.15 1.69
N LYS A 699 13.00 -20.37 2.18
CA LYS A 699 12.99 -18.90 2.21
C LYS A 699 12.97 -18.43 3.67
N LYS A 700 13.92 -17.56 4.06
CA LYS A 700 13.85 -16.91 5.38
C LYS A 700 13.03 -15.62 5.31
N PHE A 701 12.14 -15.41 6.28
CA PHE A 701 11.34 -14.18 6.40
C PHE A 701 11.63 -13.42 7.70
N LEU A 702 11.30 -12.13 7.69
CA LEU A 702 11.48 -11.15 8.78
C LEU A 702 10.42 -11.28 9.87
#